data_AF-Q7SX85-F1
#
_entry.id   AF-Q7SX85-F1
#
_cell.length_a   1.000
_cell.length_b   1.000
_cell.length_c   1.000
_cell.angle_alpha   90.00
_cell.angle_beta   90.00
_cell.angle_gamma   90.00
#
_symmetry.space_group_name_H-M   'P 1'
#
loop_
_entity.id
_entity.type
_entity.pdbx_description
1 polymer ?
#
loop_
_entity_poly.entity_id
_entity_poly.type
_entity_poly.pdbx_seq_one_letter_code
_entity_poly.pdbx_strand_id
1 'polypeptide(L)'
;MEASCILPVLKKKLAFLSGGKDRRSGLILTIPLCTEQTSMEELSTTLDYLLGIPSEKCKARGFTVIVDGRKSQWNIVKTVVLMLQNVIPAEVSLVCVVKPDEFWDKKVTHFCFWKEKDRLGFEVILVSANKLTRYIEPCQLTDEFGGSLLYDHLDWVNKRLVFEKFTKESTSLLDELIVINENEKGSQAEKDRSSESNILPSFDPETVLQTGHELLSELQQRRFNGSEGGGGGGTAWSPMDDELLAQPQVMKLLDSLREQYTKYQEVCRQRSKRSQLEEIQTKVMQVVNWLEGPGTDQLRTQWGIGDSIRASQALQQKHEEIESQHSEWFAVYVELNQQIAALLSAGDEEDLMELKGLQQQLSDVCYRQASQLEFRQNVLQSAYEFHMTAQDLSQQLDGLLGMLCADVAPADGAAIQQTLKHLEEKLKSVESALQTLREKGQALLDQMSNQTSFSYGKEVGVENKENIDHIHSVMEDMQLRKQRCEDMVDVRRLKMLQMVQLFKCEEDASQAVEWLGELLDALLKTHIRLGDDSQETKVLLEKHKKFVDVAQSTYDYGRQLLQATVVLCQSLRCTTRSSGDTLPRLNRVWKQFTVTSDERQHRLEMASAFHTAAEKIVRESPELAELLVDVEAYEEVETLGKGLLDRLTVPVIFPDGSEQFFGSPGDMASSAESIRERMKLVEEKRFLQEEAEQRLEEEEEEEEAALEVEPRES
;
A
#
# COMPACT_ATOMS: atom_id res chain seq x y z
N MET A 1 29.18 -22.90 -72.47
CA MET A 1 29.92 -24.10 -72.00
C MET A 1 30.80 -23.64 -70.86
N GLU A 2 30.82 -24.35 -69.73
CA GLU A 2 31.65 -24.00 -68.56
C GLU A 2 32.97 -24.77 -68.57
N ALA A 3 34.05 -24.17 -68.05
CA ALA A 3 35.35 -24.81 -67.87
C ALA A 3 35.25 -26.09 -67.04
N SER A 4 34.36 -26.10 -66.04
CA SER A 4 34.08 -27.25 -65.18
C SER A 4 33.62 -28.47 -65.96
N CYS A 5 32.79 -28.27 -67.01
CA CYS A 5 32.25 -29.34 -67.84
C CYS A 5 33.30 -29.98 -68.75
N ILE A 6 34.32 -29.22 -69.16
CA ILE A 6 35.37 -29.68 -70.10
C ILE A 6 36.76 -29.70 -69.45
N LEU A 7 36.83 -29.64 -68.13
CA LEU A 7 38.08 -29.57 -67.37
C LEU A 7 39.10 -30.66 -67.74
N PRO A 8 38.72 -31.94 -67.93
CA PRO A 8 39.67 -32.99 -68.33
C PRO A 8 40.31 -32.71 -69.69
N VAL A 9 39.56 -32.08 -70.60
CA VAL A 9 40.02 -31.72 -71.95
C VAL A 9 40.88 -30.47 -71.91
N LEU A 10 40.43 -29.42 -71.19
CA LEU A 10 41.20 -28.18 -71.04
C LEU A 10 42.61 -28.47 -70.51
N LYS A 11 42.75 -29.31 -69.49
CA LYS A 11 44.07 -29.68 -68.91
C LYS A 11 45.07 -30.28 -69.92
N LYS A 12 44.61 -30.79 -71.07
CA LYS A 12 45.47 -31.37 -72.12
C LYS A 12 46.21 -30.31 -72.96
N LYS A 13 45.91 -29.01 -72.81
CA LYS A 13 46.54 -27.92 -73.58
C LYS A 13 46.43 -28.12 -75.11
N LEU A 14 45.29 -28.61 -75.61
CA LEU A 14 45.07 -28.84 -77.05
C LEU A 14 45.08 -27.54 -77.86
N ALA A 15 44.59 -26.47 -77.25
CA ALA A 15 44.72 -25.10 -77.71
C ALA A 15 44.76 -24.18 -76.50
N PHE A 16 45.33 -22.98 -76.66
CA PHE A 16 45.32 -21.98 -75.60
C PHE A 16 45.43 -20.55 -76.14
N LEU A 17 44.86 -19.62 -75.40
CA LEU A 17 45.05 -18.18 -75.57
C LEU A 17 46.11 -17.72 -74.57
N SER A 18 47.27 -17.27 -75.05
CA SER A 18 48.37 -16.86 -74.17
C SER A 18 48.19 -15.47 -73.55
N GLY A 19 47.22 -14.69 -74.06
CA GLY A 19 47.10 -13.25 -73.76
C GLY A 19 47.86 -12.35 -74.73
N GLY A 20 48.73 -12.92 -75.55
CA GLY A 20 49.49 -12.20 -76.56
C GLY A 20 48.61 -11.63 -77.68
N LYS A 21 49.06 -10.52 -78.27
CA LYS A 21 48.43 -9.85 -79.39
C LYS A 21 49.38 -9.73 -80.58
N ASP A 22 48.85 -9.85 -81.79
CA ASP A 22 49.61 -9.54 -83.00
C ASP A 22 49.76 -8.01 -83.19
N ARG A 23 50.46 -7.61 -84.25
CA ARG A 23 50.66 -6.18 -84.58
C ARG A 23 49.38 -5.41 -84.90
N ARG A 24 48.29 -6.11 -85.21
CA ARG A 24 46.96 -5.54 -85.45
C ARG A 24 46.13 -5.49 -84.17
N SER A 25 46.71 -5.86 -83.03
CA SER A 25 46.02 -6.03 -81.75
C SER A 25 45.01 -7.19 -81.74
N GLY A 26 45.12 -8.14 -82.67
CA GLY A 26 44.35 -9.38 -82.71
C GLY A 26 44.89 -10.43 -81.75
N LEU A 27 44.03 -11.25 -81.16
CA LEU A 27 44.42 -12.23 -80.13
C LEU A 27 45.17 -13.43 -80.72
N ILE A 28 46.15 -13.95 -79.99
CA ILE A 28 46.93 -15.11 -80.42
C ILE A 28 46.36 -16.39 -79.80
N LEU A 29 45.89 -17.28 -80.65
CA LEU A 29 45.46 -18.63 -80.31
C LEU A 29 46.53 -19.62 -80.76
N THR A 30 47.07 -20.41 -79.84
CA THR A 30 48.09 -21.42 -80.17
C THR A 30 47.51 -22.81 -80.08
N ILE A 31 47.75 -23.62 -81.11
CA ILE A 31 47.35 -25.03 -81.21
C ILE A 31 48.63 -25.86 -81.31
N PRO A 32 49.17 -26.37 -80.19
CA PRO A 32 50.34 -27.23 -80.19
C PRO A 32 49.97 -28.64 -80.66
N LEU A 33 50.35 -29.01 -81.88
CA LEU A 33 50.04 -30.33 -82.41
C LEU A 33 51.13 -31.33 -82.02
N CYS A 34 50.71 -32.42 -81.37
CA CYS A 34 51.56 -33.56 -81.05
C CYS A 34 50.94 -34.83 -81.66
N THR A 35 51.77 -35.64 -82.34
CA THR A 35 51.32 -36.86 -83.03
C THR A 35 50.61 -37.86 -82.09
N GLU A 36 50.92 -37.83 -80.79
CA GLU A 36 50.40 -38.79 -79.81
C GLU A 36 49.07 -38.37 -79.14
N GLN A 37 48.62 -37.10 -79.26
CA GLN A 37 47.57 -36.55 -78.36
C GLN A 37 46.58 -35.55 -78.99
N THR A 38 46.24 -35.65 -80.28
CA THR A 38 45.24 -34.75 -80.90
C THR A 38 43.93 -35.47 -81.22
N SER A 39 42.97 -35.44 -80.29
CA SER A 39 41.57 -35.75 -80.60
C SER A 39 40.93 -34.53 -81.28
N MET A 40 40.39 -34.72 -82.49
CA MET A 40 39.75 -33.64 -83.25
C MET A 40 38.47 -33.13 -82.59
N GLU A 41 37.71 -34.00 -81.94
CA GLU A 41 36.48 -33.66 -81.22
C GLU A 41 36.79 -32.84 -79.96
N GLU A 42 37.81 -33.25 -79.20
CA GLU A 42 38.27 -32.52 -78.01
C GLU A 42 38.90 -31.17 -78.39
N LEU A 43 39.66 -31.12 -79.49
CA LEU A 43 40.20 -29.86 -80.02
C LEU A 43 39.05 -28.93 -80.42
N SER A 44 38.05 -29.42 -81.16
CA SER A 44 36.87 -28.62 -81.52
C SER A 44 36.20 -28.05 -80.28
N THR A 45 35.94 -28.89 -79.28
CA THR A 45 35.33 -28.48 -78.00
C THR A 45 36.18 -27.44 -77.26
N THR A 46 37.51 -27.59 -77.27
CA THR A 46 38.45 -26.65 -76.67
C THR A 46 38.41 -25.30 -77.39
N LEU A 47 38.38 -25.32 -78.72
CA LEU A 47 38.28 -24.13 -79.55
C LEU A 47 36.95 -23.40 -79.29
N ASP A 48 35.84 -24.12 -79.36
CA ASP A 48 34.50 -23.56 -79.10
C ASP A 48 34.44 -22.83 -77.75
N TYR A 49 35.03 -23.42 -76.70
CA TYR A 49 35.12 -22.80 -75.40
C TYR A 49 36.03 -21.57 -75.38
N LEU A 50 37.29 -21.70 -75.84
CA LEU A 50 38.28 -20.61 -75.81
C LEU A 50 37.85 -19.40 -76.62
N LEU A 51 37.20 -19.61 -77.76
CA LEU A 51 36.70 -18.55 -78.64
C LEU A 51 35.46 -17.89 -78.07
N GLY A 52 34.72 -18.58 -77.19
CA GLY A 52 33.62 -18.01 -76.43
C GLY A 52 34.06 -17.01 -75.36
N ILE A 53 35.34 -16.96 -74.99
CA ILE A 53 35.84 -16.12 -73.89
C ILE A 53 35.96 -14.63 -74.30
N PRO A 54 36.66 -14.25 -75.39
CA PRO A 54 36.89 -12.84 -75.69
C PRO A 54 35.60 -12.10 -76.06
N SER A 55 35.50 -10.84 -75.63
CA SER A 55 34.38 -9.97 -76.02
C SER A 55 34.30 -9.78 -77.54
N GLU A 56 33.11 -9.48 -78.06
CA GLU A 56 32.90 -9.15 -79.48
C GLU A 56 33.83 -8.04 -80.03
N LYS A 57 34.19 -7.06 -79.21
CA LYS A 57 35.15 -5.99 -79.57
C LYS A 57 36.57 -6.53 -79.82
N CYS A 58 36.96 -7.59 -79.11
CA CYS A 58 38.26 -8.25 -79.28
C CYS A 58 38.24 -9.17 -80.51
N LYS A 59 37.17 -9.95 -80.67
CA LYS A 59 36.93 -10.81 -81.83
C LYS A 59 36.92 -10.04 -83.14
N ALA A 60 36.35 -8.83 -83.15
CA ALA A 60 36.32 -7.95 -84.32
C ALA A 60 37.72 -7.52 -84.84
N ARG A 61 38.77 -7.58 -84.00
CA ARG A 61 40.17 -7.34 -84.46
C ARG A 61 40.75 -8.54 -85.20
N GLY A 62 40.13 -9.68 -85.02
CA GLY A 62 40.49 -10.98 -85.54
C GLY A 62 41.54 -11.71 -84.71
N PHE A 63 41.57 -13.03 -84.82
CA PHE A 63 42.55 -13.92 -84.22
C PHE A 63 43.70 -14.19 -85.18
N THR A 64 44.89 -14.27 -84.61
CA THR A 64 46.05 -14.91 -85.25
C THR A 64 46.22 -16.29 -84.62
N VAL A 65 46.03 -17.34 -85.42
CA VAL A 65 46.11 -18.73 -84.96
C VAL A 65 47.48 -19.31 -85.29
N ILE A 66 48.26 -19.70 -84.29
CA ILE A 66 49.53 -20.40 -84.44
C ILE A 66 49.27 -21.90 -84.38
N VAL A 67 49.37 -22.59 -85.51
CA VAL A 67 49.28 -24.05 -85.58
C VAL A 67 50.70 -24.59 -85.54
N ASP A 68 51.15 -25.07 -84.37
CA ASP A 68 52.48 -25.64 -84.24
C ASP A 68 52.51 -27.08 -84.74
N GLY A 69 52.85 -27.25 -86.02
CA GLY A 69 52.96 -28.53 -86.68
C GLY A 69 54.34 -29.20 -86.51
N ARG A 70 55.28 -28.62 -85.74
CA ARG A 70 56.66 -29.15 -85.64
C ARG A 70 56.73 -30.62 -85.18
N LYS A 71 55.79 -31.03 -84.33
CA LYS A 71 55.71 -32.38 -83.74
C LYS A 71 54.52 -33.20 -84.27
N SER A 72 53.94 -32.82 -85.40
CA SER A 72 52.72 -33.42 -85.95
C SER A 72 52.84 -33.82 -87.41
N GLN A 73 52.02 -34.77 -87.83
CA GLN A 73 51.91 -35.17 -89.23
C GLN A 73 51.20 -34.09 -90.06
N TRP A 74 51.67 -33.84 -91.27
CA TRP A 74 51.14 -32.78 -92.14
C TRP A 74 49.64 -32.92 -92.45
N ASN A 75 49.12 -34.15 -92.51
CA ASN A 75 47.68 -34.38 -92.70
C ASN A 75 46.87 -33.86 -91.50
N ILE A 76 47.37 -34.03 -90.27
CA ILE A 76 46.74 -33.50 -89.06
C ILE A 76 46.75 -31.97 -89.12
N VAL A 77 47.89 -31.36 -89.50
CA VAL A 77 48.01 -29.90 -89.68
C VAL A 77 46.96 -29.39 -90.68
N LYS A 78 46.82 -30.04 -91.84
CA LYS A 78 45.79 -29.69 -92.84
C LYS A 78 44.38 -29.81 -92.26
N THR A 79 44.07 -30.91 -91.59
CA THR A 79 42.75 -31.13 -90.98
C THR A 79 42.42 -30.05 -89.97
N VAL A 80 43.39 -29.64 -89.13
CA VAL A 80 43.20 -28.55 -88.16
C VAL A 80 42.98 -27.22 -88.88
N VAL A 81 43.80 -26.88 -89.89
CA VAL A 81 43.60 -25.63 -90.66
C VAL A 81 42.22 -25.59 -91.34
N LEU A 82 41.76 -26.72 -91.89
CA LEU A 82 40.40 -26.84 -92.44
C LEU A 82 39.31 -26.76 -91.35
N MET A 83 39.56 -27.33 -90.16
CA MET A 83 38.65 -27.23 -89.02
C MET A 83 38.43 -25.76 -88.61
N LEU A 84 39.47 -24.93 -88.63
CA LEU A 84 39.36 -23.50 -88.28
C LEU A 84 38.37 -22.76 -89.18
N GLN A 85 38.19 -23.21 -90.43
CA GLN A 85 37.17 -22.68 -91.35
C GLN A 85 35.75 -22.92 -90.84
N ASN A 86 35.49 -24.05 -90.20
CA ASN A 86 34.15 -24.39 -89.71
C ASN A 86 33.89 -23.82 -88.30
N VAL A 87 34.94 -23.74 -87.48
CA VAL A 87 34.81 -23.40 -86.05
C VAL A 87 34.96 -21.88 -85.80
N ILE A 88 35.73 -21.16 -86.61
CA ILE A 88 36.16 -19.77 -86.32
C ILE A 88 36.03 -18.77 -87.51
N PRO A 89 35.20 -18.98 -88.54
CA PRO A 89 35.39 -18.28 -89.82
C PRO A 89 35.26 -16.75 -89.74
N ALA A 90 34.37 -16.23 -88.90
CA ALA A 90 34.08 -14.79 -88.84
C ALA A 90 35.16 -13.97 -88.11
N GLU A 91 36.14 -14.63 -87.49
CA GLU A 91 37.04 -13.99 -86.53
C GLU A 91 38.51 -14.30 -86.79
N VAL A 92 38.89 -15.28 -87.62
CA VAL A 92 40.33 -15.54 -87.90
C VAL A 92 40.84 -14.63 -89.00
N SER A 93 41.97 -13.98 -88.74
CA SER A 93 42.62 -13.09 -89.71
C SER A 93 43.88 -13.70 -90.34
N LEU A 94 44.65 -14.45 -89.55
CA LEU A 94 45.90 -15.04 -89.97
C LEU A 94 46.08 -16.40 -89.30
N VAL A 95 46.45 -17.41 -90.07
CA VAL A 95 46.86 -18.73 -89.58
C VAL A 95 48.34 -18.92 -89.88
N CYS A 96 49.14 -18.93 -88.82
CA CYS A 96 50.58 -19.19 -88.86
C CYS A 96 50.83 -20.68 -88.65
N VAL A 97 51.06 -21.42 -89.73
CA VAL A 97 51.46 -22.82 -89.64
C VAL A 97 52.96 -22.89 -89.40
N VAL A 98 53.35 -23.28 -88.17
CA VAL A 98 54.74 -23.42 -87.78
C VAL A 98 55.24 -24.77 -88.24
N LYS A 99 56.17 -24.73 -89.19
CA LYS A 99 56.81 -25.94 -89.73
C LYS A 99 58.15 -26.19 -89.04
N PRO A 100 58.62 -27.45 -88.98
CA PRO A 100 60.03 -27.74 -88.69
C PRO A 100 60.94 -26.92 -89.60
N ASP A 101 62.09 -26.47 -89.08
CA ASP A 101 63.10 -25.79 -89.91
C ASP A 101 63.48 -26.68 -91.10
N GLU A 102 63.59 -27.99 -90.86
CA GLU A 102 63.91 -29.05 -91.81
C GLU A 102 62.72 -29.55 -92.66
N PHE A 103 61.58 -28.83 -92.72
CA PHE A 103 60.40 -29.31 -93.46
C PHE A 103 60.62 -29.34 -94.99
N TRP A 104 60.71 -30.56 -95.53
CA TRP A 104 60.97 -30.92 -96.93
C TRP A 104 59.71 -30.77 -97.80
N ASP A 105 59.56 -29.62 -98.46
CA ASP A 105 59.17 -29.46 -99.88
C ASP A 105 58.60 -28.04 -100.13
N LYS A 106 59.38 -27.20 -100.83
CA LYS A 106 59.02 -25.82 -101.20
C LYS A 106 57.83 -25.78 -102.18
N LYS A 107 57.52 -26.87 -102.87
CA LYS A 107 56.35 -26.97 -103.77
C LYS A 107 55.06 -27.28 -103.00
N VAL A 108 55.13 -28.14 -101.97
CA VAL A 108 53.97 -28.52 -101.14
C VAL A 108 53.50 -27.34 -100.30
N THR A 109 54.42 -26.52 -99.79
CA THR A 109 54.13 -25.39 -98.91
C THR A 109 53.37 -24.25 -99.60
N HIS A 110 53.71 -23.86 -100.83
CA HIS A 110 52.96 -22.81 -101.54
C HIS A 110 51.61 -23.26 -102.12
N PHE A 111 51.46 -24.56 -102.44
CA PHE A 111 50.25 -25.07 -103.09
C PHE A 111 49.18 -25.59 -102.12
N CYS A 112 49.54 -26.00 -100.90
CA CYS A 112 48.65 -26.79 -100.03
C CYS A 112 47.39 -26.07 -99.53
N PHE A 113 47.37 -24.73 -99.53
CA PHE A 113 46.19 -23.95 -99.15
C PHE A 113 45.79 -22.91 -100.20
N TRP A 114 46.59 -22.71 -101.25
CA TRP A 114 46.28 -21.71 -102.28
C TRP A 114 44.99 -22.05 -103.04
N LYS A 115 44.72 -23.35 -103.26
CA LYS A 115 43.48 -23.85 -103.86
C LYS A 115 42.25 -23.61 -102.98
N GLU A 116 42.43 -23.55 -101.67
CA GLU A 116 41.38 -23.18 -100.72
C GLU A 116 41.43 -21.72 -100.27
N LYS A 117 42.35 -20.87 -100.77
CA LYS A 117 42.54 -19.49 -100.27
C LYS A 117 41.26 -18.65 -100.34
N ASP A 118 40.53 -18.75 -101.45
CA ASP A 118 39.23 -18.06 -101.61
C ASP A 118 38.10 -18.73 -100.82
N ARG A 119 38.29 -19.97 -100.34
CA ARG A 119 37.31 -20.73 -99.55
C ARG A 119 37.50 -20.54 -98.04
N LEU A 120 38.75 -20.41 -97.57
CA LEU A 120 39.10 -20.42 -96.15
C LEU A 120 38.68 -19.15 -95.40
N GLY A 121 38.53 -18.02 -96.10
CA GLY A 121 38.13 -16.74 -95.48
C GLY A 121 39.24 -16.02 -94.70
N PHE A 122 40.37 -16.68 -94.46
CA PHE A 122 41.54 -16.13 -93.75
C PHE A 122 42.86 -16.38 -94.49
N GLU A 123 43.89 -15.61 -94.14
CA GLU A 123 45.23 -15.78 -94.69
C GLU A 123 45.97 -16.93 -93.98
N VAL A 124 46.64 -17.81 -94.74
CA VAL A 124 47.48 -18.88 -94.18
C VAL A 124 48.92 -18.64 -94.59
N ILE A 125 49.83 -18.56 -93.61
CA ILE A 125 51.27 -18.44 -93.83
C ILE A 125 52.01 -19.63 -93.23
N LEU A 126 53.04 -20.07 -93.94
CA LEU A 126 53.95 -21.10 -93.45
C LEU A 126 55.25 -20.45 -92.97
N VAL A 127 55.57 -20.63 -91.70
CA VAL A 127 56.70 -19.96 -91.05
C VAL A 127 57.50 -20.94 -90.19
N SER A 128 58.79 -20.69 -90.03
CA SER A 128 59.56 -21.34 -88.95
C SER A 128 59.29 -20.61 -87.63
N ALA A 129 59.47 -21.30 -86.51
CA ALA A 129 59.25 -20.72 -85.18
C ALA A 129 59.99 -19.38 -85.01
N ASN A 130 61.29 -19.34 -85.35
CA ASN A 130 62.13 -18.16 -85.25
C ASN A 130 61.70 -16.97 -86.14
N LYS A 131 60.82 -17.19 -87.13
CA LYS A 131 60.32 -16.15 -88.06
C LYS A 131 58.95 -15.62 -87.67
N LEU A 132 58.26 -16.20 -86.69
CA LEU A 132 56.99 -15.66 -86.15
C LEU A 132 57.16 -14.22 -85.66
N THR A 133 58.36 -13.88 -85.16
CA THR A 133 58.75 -12.54 -84.70
C THR A 133 58.60 -11.43 -85.76
N ARG A 134 58.47 -11.79 -87.05
CA ARG A 134 58.18 -10.83 -88.13
C ARG A 134 56.73 -10.36 -88.13
N TYR A 135 55.82 -11.21 -87.67
CA TYR A 135 54.37 -11.00 -87.71
C TYR A 135 53.83 -10.61 -86.33
N ILE A 136 54.45 -11.16 -85.28
CA ILE A 136 54.07 -10.97 -83.89
C ILE A 136 55.30 -10.47 -83.13
N GLU A 137 55.14 -9.51 -82.22
CA GLU A 137 56.28 -9.03 -81.43
C GLU A 137 56.80 -10.11 -80.45
N PRO A 138 58.12 -10.20 -80.21
CA PRO A 138 58.68 -11.22 -79.31
C PRO A 138 58.07 -11.22 -77.90
N CYS A 139 57.68 -10.05 -77.37
CA CYS A 139 57.03 -9.94 -76.07
C CYS A 139 55.58 -10.45 -76.03
N GLN A 140 55.01 -10.78 -77.18
CA GLN A 140 53.64 -11.30 -77.34
C GLN A 140 53.64 -12.81 -77.68
N LEU A 141 54.81 -13.42 -77.85
CA LEU A 141 54.99 -14.85 -78.14
C LEU A 141 55.43 -15.60 -76.88
N THR A 142 54.97 -16.84 -76.72
CA THR A 142 55.48 -17.76 -75.71
C THR A 142 56.92 -18.19 -76.02
N ASP A 143 57.62 -18.69 -75.00
CA ASP A 143 59.01 -19.14 -75.05
C ASP A 143 59.31 -20.14 -76.18
N GLU A 144 58.38 -21.04 -76.45
CA GLU A 144 58.46 -22.09 -77.48
C GLU A 144 58.55 -21.56 -78.93
N PHE A 145 58.25 -20.28 -79.13
CA PHE A 145 58.38 -19.54 -80.40
C PHE A 145 59.46 -18.45 -80.36
N GLY A 146 60.33 -18.47 -79.33
CA GLY A 146 61.39 -17.47 -79.14
C GLY A 146 60.90 -16.13 -78.58
N GLY A 147 59.73 -16.13 -77.96
CA GLY A 147 59.20 -14.94 -77.29
C GLY A 147 59.52 -14.90 -75.79
N SER A 148 59.09 -13.83 -75.15
CA SER A 148 59.27 -13.59 -73.71
C SER A 148 57.97 -13.53 -72.92
N LEU A 149 56.82 -13.83 -73.54
CA LEU A 149 55.52 -13.92 -72.87
C LEU A 149 55.47 -15.20 -72.02
N LEU A 150 55.31 -15.03 -70.72
CA LEU A 150 55.13 -16.15 -69.80
C LEU A 150 53.67 -16.61 -69.83
N TYR A 151 53.46 -17.92 -69.91
CA TYR A 151 52.15 -18.53 -69.91
C TYR A 151 52.19 -19.87 -69.18
N ASP A 152 51.46 -19.97 -68.06
CA ASP A 152 51.22 -21.23 -67.36
C ASP A 152 49.77 -21.66 -67.61
N HIS A 153 49.65 -22.83 -68.25
CA HIS A 153 48.37 -23.34 -68.65
C HIS A 153 47.52 -23.86 -67.49
N LEU A 154 48.12 -24.59 -66.55
CA LEU A 154 47.37 -25.18 -65.43
C LEU A 154 46.91 -24.10 -64.47
N ASP A 155 47.77 -23.13 -64.24
CA ASP A 155 47.47 -21.91 -63.52
C ASP A 155 46.30 -21.15 -64.17
N TRP A 156 46.35 -20.88 -65.48
CA TRP A 156 45.24 -20.28 -66.22
C TRP A 156 43.93 -21.08 -66.07
N VAL A 157 43.97 -22.41 -66.21
CA VAL A 157 42.78 -23.27 -66.04
C VAL A 157 42.21 -23.15 -64.63
N ASN A 158 43.03 -23.25 -63.59
CA ASN A 158 42.57 -23.16 -62.19
C ASN A 158 41.92 -21.81 -61.91
N LYS A 159 42.54 -20.73 -62.38
CA LYS A 159 42.02 -19.36 -62.24
C LYS A 159 40.70 -19.18 -62.96
N ARG A 160 40.61 -19.75 -64.17
CA ARG A 160 39.37 -19.73 -64.95
C ARG A 160 38.24 -20.45 -64.23
N LEU A 161 38.51 -21.58 -63.58
CA LEU A 161 37.51 -22.28 -62.75
C LEU A 161 37.03 -21.43 -61.59
N VAL A 162 37.94 -20.77 -60.86
CA VAL A 162 37.57 -19.90 -59.72
C VAL A 162 36.72 -18.72 -60.21
N PHE A 163 37.15 -18.05 -61.28
CA PHE A 163 36.42 -16.93 -61.87
C PHE A 163 35.03 -17.32 -62.37
N GLU A 164 34.90 -18.42 -63.12
CA GLU A 164 33.61 -18.88 -63.62
C GLU A 164 32.68 -19.34 -62.50
N LYS A 165 33.22 -20.06 -61.49
CA LYS A 165 32.47 -20.46 -60.31
C LYS A 165 31.92 -19.23 -59.58
N PHE A 166 32.78 -18.28 -59.23
CA PHE A 166 32.36 -17.05 -58.57
C PHE A 166 31.34 -16.29 -59.41
N THR A 167 31.57 -16.13 -60.72
CA THR A 167 30.64 -15.41 -61.61
C THR A 167 29.27 -16.08 -61.59
N LYS A 168 29.19 -17.41 -61.70
CA LYS A 168 27.94 -18.16 -61.68
C LYS A 168 27.21 -18.04 -60.35
N GLU A 169 27.91 -18.28 -59.25
CA GLU A 169 27.34 -18.22 -57.89
C GLU A 169 26.88 -16.80 -57.55
N SER A 170 27.70 -15.78 -57.86
CA SER A 170 27.34 -14.38 -57.66
C SER A 170 26.16 -13.92 -58.51
N THR A 171 26.06 -14.33 -59.78
CA THR A 171 24.90 -13.97 -60.62
C THR A 171 23.62 -14.65 -60.14
N SER A 172 23.68 -15.95 -59.79
CA SER A 172 22.52 -16.67 -59.26
C SER A 172 22.02 -16.04 -57.96
N LEU A 173 22.95 -15.78 -57.03
CA LEU A 173 22.64 -15.14 -55.77
C LEU A 173 22.08 -13.72 -55.98
N LEU A 174 22.65 -12.95 -56.90
CA LEU A 174 22.19 -11.60 -57.21
C LEU A 174 20.73 -11.60 -57.71
N ASP A 175 20.38 -12.52 -58.62
CA ASP A 175 19.02 -12.66 -59.14
C ASP A 175 18.03 -13.04 -58.03
N GLU A 176 18.41 -13.98 -57.15
CA GLU A 176 17.59 -14.37 -56.00
C GLU A 176 17.37 -13.21 -55.02
N LEU A 177 18.44 -12.46 -54.69
CA LEU A 177 18.35 -11.31 -53.80
C LEU A 177 17.45 -10.22 -54.37
N ILE A 178 17.48 -9.98 -55.69
CA ILE A 178 16.59 -9.02 -56.35
C ILE A 178 15.13 -9.43 -56.18
N VAL A 179 14.80 -10.71 -56.39
CA VAL A 179 13.43 -11.23 -56.22
C VAL A 179 12.95 -11.08 -54.78
N ILE A 180 13.79 -11.44 -53.81
CA ILE A 180 13.46 -11.32 -52.38
C ILE A 180 13.20 -9.84 -52.02
N ASN A 181 14.07 -8.94 -52.48
CA ASN A 181 13.99 -7.51 -52.16
C ASN A 181 12.79 -6.81 -52.81
N GLU A 182 12.35 -7.24 -54.00
CA GLU A 182 11.18 -6.65 -54.69
C GLU A 182 9.86 -7.17 -54.14
N ASN A 183 9.78 -8.41 -53.66
CA ASN A 183 8.56 -8.96 -53.06
C ASN A 183 8.10 -8.18 -51.83
N GLU A 184 9.03 -7.67 -51.01
CA GLU A 184 8.68 -6.87 -49.82
C GLU A 184 8.08 -5.50 -50.18
N LYS A 185 8.61 -4.82 -51.20
CA LYS A 185 8.07 -3.52 -51.63
C LYS A 185 6.60 -3.59 -52.04
N GLY A 186 6.18 -4.71 -52.62
CA GLY A 186 4.76 -4.95 -52.96
C GLY A 186 3.89 -5.30 -51.75
N SER A 187 4.48 -5.92 -50.72
CA SER A 187 3.78 -6.40 -49.52
C SER A 187 3.36 -5.26 -48.59
N GLN A 188 4.08 -4.13 -48.60
CA GLN A 188 3.68 -2.91 -47.88
C GLN A 188 2.33 -2.33 -48.33
N ALA A 189 1.77 -2.75 -49.48
CA ALA A 189 0.49 -2.27 -49.97
C ALA A 189 -0.74 -3.08 -49.47
N GLU A 190 -0.56 -4.32 -49.01
CA GLU A 190 -1.68 -5.24 -48.71
C GLU A 190 -1.37 -6.08 -47.45
N LYS A 191 -2.02 -5.74 -46.33
CA LYS A 191 -1.76 -6.27 -44.98
C LYS A 191 -2.14 -7.76 -44.76
N ASP A 192 -2.48 -8.52 -45.81
CA ASP A 192 -3.23 -9.79 -45.69
C ASP A 192 -2.63 -11.02 -46.43
N ARG A 193 -1.31 -11.12 -46.59
CA ARG A 193 -0.69 -12.37 -47.11
C ARG A 193 0.31 -13.00 -46.14
N SER A 194 -0.24 -13.76 -45.21
CA SER A 194 0.46 -14.74 -44.37
C SER A 194 1.04 -15.89 -45.18
N SER A 195 2.32 -16.22 -44.91
CA SER A 195 2.95 -17.55 -45.03
C SER A 195 3.80 -17.92 -46.26
N GLU A 196 3.82 -17.17 -47.36
CA GLU A 196 4.61 -17.58 -48.55
C GLU A 196 5.98 -16.86 -48.75
N SER A 197 6.36 -15.88 -47.93
CA SER A 197 7.50 -14.99 -48.26
C SER A 197 8.85 -15.33 -47.60
N ASN A 198 8.99 -16.45 -46.87
CA ASN A 198 10.27 -16.84 -46.24
C ASN A 198 11.25 -17.52 -47.21
N ILE A 199 11.45 -16.92 -48.38
CA ILE A 199 12.44 -17.35 -49.37
C ILE A 199 13.84 -16.99 -48.84
N LEU A 200 14.67 -18.01 -48.63
CA LEU A 200 16.09 -17.85 -48.26
C LEU A 200 16.96 -17.98 -49.51
N PRO A 201 18.08 -17.22 -49.59
CA PRO A 201 19.03 -17.36 -50.69
C PRO A 201 19.71 -18.73 -50.68
N SER A 202 20.03 -19.25 -51.85
CA SER A 202 20.67 -20.54 -52.07
C SER A 202 22.12 -20.60 -51.59
N PHE A 203 22.80 -19.45 -51.59
CA PHE A 203 24.15 -19.28 -51.06
C PHE A 203 24.14 -18.26 -49.94
N ASP A 204 25.07 -18.43 -48.99
CA ASP A 204 25.34 -17.40 -47.99
C ASP A 204 26.01 -16.18 -48.66
N PRO A 205 25.37 -15.00 -48.64
CA PRO A 205 25.94 -13.82 -49.28
C PRO A 205 27.30 -13.39 -48.74
N GLU A 206 27.56 -13.59 -47.44
CA GLU A 206 28.87 -13.25 -46.86
C GLU A 206 29.98 -14.13 -47.45
N THR A 207 29.72 -15.44 -47.54
CA THR A 207 30.64 -16.38 -48.18
C THR A 207 30.91 -16.02 -49.64
N VAL A 208 29.88 -15.65 -50.42
CA VAL A 208 30.06 -15.26 -51.83
C VAL A 208 30.83 -13.92 -51.95
N LEU A 209 30.54 -12.95 -51.09
CA LEU A 209 31.30 -11.69 -51.04
C LEU A 209 32.77 -11.94 -50.67
N GLN A 210 33.03 -12.81 -49.70
CA GLN A 210 34.39 -13.17 -49.27
C GLN A 210 35.19 -13.83 -50.41
N THR A 211 34.60 -14.82 -51.08
CA THR A 211 35.24 -15.45 -52.26
C THR A 211 35.50 -14.45 -53.39
N GLY A 212 34.60 -13.50 -53.61
CA GLY A 212 34.81 -12.42 -54.57
C GLY A 212 35.93 -11.46 -54.17
N HIS A 213 36.06 -11.13 -52.89
CA HIS A 213 37.16 -10.31 -52.37
C HIS A 213 38.52 -11.02 -52.47
N GLU A 214 38.56 -12.33 -52.20
CA GLU A 214 39.75 -13.15 -52.39
C GLU A 214 40.17 -13.19 -53.87
N LEU A 215 39.22 -13.44 -54.77
CA LEU A 215 39.43 -13.41 -56.22
C LEU A 215 39.92 -12.04 -56.69
N LEU A 216 39.30 -10.96 -56.22
CA LEU A 216 39.69 -9.59 -56.55
C LEU A 216 41.12 -9.28 -56.07
N SER A 217 41.47 -9.70 -54.85
CA SER A 217 42.81 -9.52 -54.28
C SER A 217 43.86 -10.26 -55.12
N GLU A 218 43.55 -11.49 -55.54
CA GLU A 218 44.41 -12.27 -56.42
C GLU A 218 44.60 -11.58 -57.80
N LEU A 219 43.52 -11.01 -58.36
CA LEU A 219 43.57 -10.24 -59.61
C LEU A 219 44.37 -8.93 -59.46
N GLN A 220 44.29 -8.26 -58.30
CA GLN A 220 44.98 -6.99 -58.02
C GLN A 220 46.48 -7.17 -57.75
N GLN A 221 46.88 -8.16 -56.96
CA GLN A 221 48.29 -8.45 -56.66
C GLN A 221 49.11 -8.65 -57.94
N ARG A 222 48.49 -9.13 -59.03
CA ARG A 222 49.15 -9.32 -60.32
C ARG A 222 49.50 -8.03 -61.06
N ARG A 223 48.74 -6.95 -60.88
CA ARG A 223 49.13 -5.63 -61.43
C ARG A 223 50.40 -5.10 -60.74
N PHE A 224 50.57 -5.36 -59.45
CA PHE A 224 51.69 -4.83 -58.66
C PHE A 224 52.94 -5.71 -58.69
N ASN A 225 52.82 -7.04 -58.69
CA ASN A 225 53.97 -7.93 -58.88
C ASN A 225 54.61 -7.82 -60.28
N GLY A 226 53.92 -7.18 -61.23
CA GLY A 226 54.50 -6.78 -62.52
C GLY A 226 55.24 -5.43 -62.51
N SER A 227 55.15 -4.62 -61.44
CA SER A 227 55.71 -3.26 -61.41
C SER A 227 56.68 -2.96 -60.26
N GLU A 228 56.57 -3.59 -59.09
CA GLU A 228 57.40 -3.22 -57.91
C GLU A 228 58.29 -4.37 -57.42
N GLY A 229 59.15 -4.85 -58.31
CA GLY A 229 60.36 -5.60 -57.96
C GLY A 229 61.54 -4.94 -58.66
N GLY A 230 62.19 -4.00 -57.98
CA GLY A 230 63.33 -3.27 -58.50
C GLY A 230 64.45 -4.22 -58.97
N GLY A 231 64.97 -3.96 -60.17
CA GLY A 231 66.25 -4.51 -60.63
C GLY A 231 66.16 -5.84 -61.38
N GLY A 232 65.72 -5.79 -62.64
CA GLY A 232 66.10 -6.79 -63.63
C GLY A 232 64.95 -7.27 -64.51
N GLY A 233 64.68 -6.56 -65.61
CA GLY A 233 64.17 -7.11 -66.87
C GLY A 233 62.94 -8.05 -66.84
N GLY A 234 62.17 -8.07 -65.76
CA GLY A 234 61.02 -8.94 -65.59
C GLY A 234 59.90 -8.47 -66.49
N THR A 235 59.77 -9.13 -67.64
CA THR A 235 58.73 -8.94 -68.65
C THR A 235 57.35 -8.79 -68.00
N ALA A 236 56.69 -7.67 -68.29
CA ALA A 236 55.28 -7.48 -67.97
C ALA A 236 54.47 -8.62 -68.60
N TRP A 237 53.91 -9.50 -67.78
CA TRP A 237 52.78 -10.33 -68.20
C TRP A 237 51.73 -9.36 -68.74
N SER A 238 51.34 -9.50 -70.00
CA SER A 238 50.24 -8.74 -70.57
C SER A 238 48.96 -9.52 -70.25
N PRO A 239 48.15 -9.12 -69.26
CA PRO A 239 46.90 -9.81 -68.97
C PRO A 239 46.03 -9.74 -70.22
N MET A 240 45.33 -10.81 -70.55
CA MET A 240 44.40 -10.81 -71.68
C MET A 240 43.37 -9.68 -71.49
N ASP A 241 42.82 -9.11 -72.57
CA ASP A 241 41.74 -8.10 -72.43
C ASP A 241 40.56 -8.63 -71.58
N ASP A 242 40.36 -9.96 -71.53
CA ASP A 242 39.41 -10.63 -70.63
C ASP A 242 39.80 -10.56 -69.14
N GLU A 243 41.08 -10.67 -68.77
CA GLU A 243 41.55 -10.47 -67.39
C GLU A 243 41.45 -8.98 -66.99
N LEU A 244 41.71 -8.07 -67.94
CA LEU A 244 41.49 -6.63 -67.75
C LEU A 244 40.00 -6.28 -67.57
N LEU A 245 39.09 -7.07 -68.15
CA LEU A 245 37.64 -6.96 -67.94
C LEU A 245 37.15 -7.74 -66.71
N ALA A 246 37.83 -8.81 -66.32
CA ALA A 246 37.49 -9.64 -65.17
C ALA A 246 37.51 -8.84 -63.88
N GLN A 247 38.51 -7.96 -63.67
CA GLN A 247 38.56 -7.14 -62.47
C GLN A 247 37.38 -6.13 -62.38
N PRO A 248 37.09 -5.30 -63.41
CA PRO A 248 35.88 -4.48 -63.44
C PRO A 248 34.59 -5.29 -63.28
N GLN A 249 34.51 -6.49 -63.87
CA GLN A 249 33.34 -7.36 -63.77
C GLN A 249 33.15 -7.89 -62.35
N VAL A 250 34.20 -8.42 -61.71
CA VAL A 250 34.18 -8.87 -60.31
C VAL A 250 33.84 -7.71 -59.40
N MET A 251 34.44 -6.53 -59.60
CA MET A 251 34.12 -5.34 -58.81
C MET A 251 32.65 -4.95 -58.95
N LYS A 252 32.13 -4.92 -60.19
CA LYS A 252 30.72 -4.60 -60.45
C LYS A 252 29.78 -5.64 -59.80
N LEU A 253 30.11 -6.92 -59.86
CA LEU A 253 29.33 -7.98 -59.22
C LEU A 253 29.37 -7.86 -57.70
N LEU A 254 30.53 -7.60 -57.11
CA LEU A 254 30.68 -7.35 -55.68
C LEU A 254 29.88 -6.12 -55.23
N ASP A 255 29.95 -5.02 -55.98
CA ASP A 255 29.20 -3.80 -55.68
C ASP A 255 27.68 -4.05 -55.74
N SER A 256 27.20 -4.70 -56.81
CA SER A 256 25.79 -5.08 -56.95
C SER A 256 25.32 -6.04 -55.87
N LEU A 257 26.12 -7.09 -55.56
CA LEU A 257 25.82 -8.05 -54.50
C LEU A 257 25.77 -7.35 -53.14
N ARG A 258 26.74 -6.48 -52.84
CA ARG A 258 26.77 -5.73 -51.58
C ARG A 258 25.55 -4.83 -51.45
N GLU A 259 25.15 -4.14 -52.52
CA GLU A 259 23.95 -3.31 -52.53
C GLU A 259 22.69 -4.15 -52.27
N GLN A 260 22.52 -5.26 -52.99
CA GLN A 260 21.34 -6.13 -52.82
C GLN A 260 21.35 -6.87 -51.49
N TYR A 261 22.53 -7.24 -50.98
CA TYR A 261 22.67 -7.87 -49.67
C TYR A 261 22.34 -6.88 -48.55
N THR A 262 22.74 -5.62 -48.65
CA THR A 262 22.35 -4.58 -47.68
C THR A 262 20.82 -4.41 -47.65
N LYS A 263 20.17 -4.41 -48.82
CA LYS A 263 18.69 -4.40 -48.92
C LYS A 263 18.07 -5.65 -48.31
N TYR A 264 18.66 -6.83 -48.56
CA TYR A 264 18.19 -8.09 -47.99
C TYR A 264 18.32 -8.13 -46.46
N GLN A 265 19.43 -7.65 -45.90
CA GLN A 265 19.61 -7.50 -44.45
C GLN A 265 18.53 -6.61 -43.85
N GLU A 266 18.18 -5.50 -44.52
CA GLU A 266 17.11 -4.62 -44.10
C GLU A 266 15.73 -5.31 -44.18
N VAL A 267 15.44 -6.07 -45.23
CA VAL A 267 14.24 -6.91 -45.33
C VAL A 267 14.16 -7.92 -44.18
N CYS A 268 15.26 -8.64 -43.89
CA CYS A 268 15.31 -9.59 -42.78
C CYS A 268 15.07 -8.91 -41.42
N ARG A 269 15.66 -7.74 -41.20
CA ARG A 269 15.45 -6.93 -40.01
C ARG A 269 13.98 -6.52 -39.87
N GLN A 270 13.37 -6.04 -40.95
CA GLN A 270 11.96 -5.63 -40.98
C GLN A 270 11.01 -6.80 -40.73
N ARG A 271 11.24 -7.97 -41.33
CA ARG A 271 10.47 -9.20 -41.08
C ARG A 271 10.56 -9.66 -39.63
N SER A 272 11.77 -9.70 -39.07
CA SER A 272 11.98 -10.07 -37.66
C SER A 272 11.23 -9.11 -36.73
N LYS A 273 11.29 -7.81 -37.00
CA LYS A 273 10.56 -6.79 -36.24
C LYS A 273 9.04 -6.94 -36.37
N ARG A 274 8.51 -7.16 -37.58
CA ARG A 274 7.08 -7.37 -37.82
C ARG A 274 6.55 -8.58 -37.06
N SER A 275 7.30 -9.69 -37.08
CA SER A 275 6.98 -10.89 -36.31
C SER A 275 6.96 -10.62 -34.80
N GLN A 276 7.90 -9.85 -34.27
CA GLN A 276 7.89 -9.43 -32.86
C GLN A 276 6.67 -8.55 -32.52
N LEU A 277 6.30 -7.63 -33.41
CA LEU A 277 5.12 -6.78 -33.22
C LEU A 277 3.82 -7.59 -33.18
N GLU A 278 3.66 -8.56 -34.09
CA GLU A 278 2.50 -9.47 -34.13
C GLU A 278 2.41 -10.35 -32.87
N GLU A 279 3.55 -10.83 -32.37
CA GLU A 279 3.61 -11.57 -31.10
C GLU A 279 3.19 -10.70 -29.91
N ILE A 280 3.72 -9.47 -29.82
CA ILE A 280 3.33 -8.50 -28.79
C ILE A 280 1.84 -8.19 -28.88
N GLN A 281 1.32 -7.89 -30.08
CA GLN A 281 -0.11 -7.59 -30.29
C GLN A 281 -0.99 -8.76 -29.83
N THR A 282 -0.61 -10.00 -30.17
CA THR A 282 -1.34 -11.21 -29.76
C THR A 282 -1.37 -11.35 -28.24
N LYS A 283 -0.22 -11.18 -27.57
CA LYS A 283 -0.12 -11.25 -26.11
C LYS A 283 -0.88 -10.11 -25.41
N VAL A 284 -0.81 -8.88 -25.94
CA VAL A 284 -1.61 -7.75 -25.43
C VAL A 284 -3.09 -8.07 -25.51
N MET A 285 -3.58 -8.60 -26.63
CA MET A 285 -4.98 -8.99 -26.75
C MET A 285 -5.38 -10.12 -25.79
N GLN A 286 -4.48 -11.07 -25.49
CA GLN A 286 -4.74 -12.10 -24.48
C GLN A 286 -4.93 -11.48 -23.09
N VAL A 287 -4.04 -10.56 -22.68
CA VAL A 287 -4.12 -9.86 -21.39
C VAL A 287 -5.41 -9.05 -21.30
N VAL A 288 -5.70 -8.24 -22.31
CA VAL A 288 -6.91 -7.41 -22.37
C VAL A 288 -8.17 -8.27 -22.30
N ASN A 289 -8.27 -9.31 -23.13
CA ASN A 289 -9.44 -10.18 -23.16
C ASN A 289 -9.67 -10.91 -21.84
N TRP A 290 -8.60 -11.33 -21.16
CA TRP A 290 -8.74 -11.98 -19.85
C TRP A 290 -9.20 -10.98 -18.78
N LEU A 291 -8.56 -9.81 -18.70
CA LEU A 291 -8.87 -8.80 -17.69
C LEU A 291 -10.27 -8.20 -17.88
N GLU A 292 -10.68 -7.89 -19.12
CA GLU A 292 -12.00 -7.34 -19.42
C GLU A 292 -13.11 -8.39 -19.45
N GLY A 293 -12.77 -9.67 -19.57
CA GLY A 293 -13.70 -10.80 -19.50
C GLY A 293 -13.65 -11.49 -18.13
N PRO A 294 -12.99 -12.66 -18.02
CA PRO A 294 -12.89 -13.43 -16.79
C PRO A 294 -12.53 -12.63 -15.53
N GLY A 295 -11.53 -11.75 -15.58
CA GLY A 295 -11.10 -10.96 -14.42
C GLY A 295 -12.21 -10.04 -13.90
N THR A 296 -12.85 -9.30 -14.81
CA THR A 296 -14.01 -8.45 -14.48
C THR A 296 -15.20 -9.29 -13.98
N ASP A 297 -15.44 -10.46 -14.57
CA ASP A 297 -16.52 -11.37 -14.14
C ASP A 297 -16.28 -11.91 -12.72
N GLN A 298 -15.03 -12.23 -12.37
CA GLN A 298 -14.66 -12.66 -11.02
C GLN A 298 -14.94 -11.57 -9.99
N LEU A 299 -14.55 -10.32 -10.27
CA LEU A 299 -14.80 -9.20 -9.36
C LEU A 299 -16.30 -8.90 -9.24
N ARG A 300 -17.05 -8.98 -10.35
CA ARG A 300 -18.50 -8.76 -10.36
C ARG A 300 -19.26 -9.81 -9.55
N THR A 301 -18.85 -11.08 -9.61
CA THR A 301 -19.54 -12.16 -8.86
C THR A 301 -19.20 -12.18 -7.37
N GLN A 302 -18.05 -11.63 -6.96
CA GLN A 302 -17.61 -11.58 -5.56
C GLN A 302 -17.89 -10.23 -4.90
N TRP A 303 -19.14 -9.76 -4.91
CA TRP A 303 -19.51 -8.44 -4.39
C TRP A 303 -19.95 -8.39 -2.91
N GLY A 304 -20.35 -9.52 -2.32
CA GLY A 304 -20.84 -9.58 -0.94
C GLY A 304 -19.78 -9.22 0.11
N ILE A 305 -20.20 -8.75 1.29
CA ILE A 305 -19.28 -8.45 2.42
C ILE A 305 -19.24 -9.51 3.51
N GLY A 306 -20.16 -10.47 3.47
CA GLY A 306 -20.38 -11.43 4.54
C GLY A 306 -21.26 -10.85 5.64
N ASP A 307 -21.99 -11.74 6.30
CA ASP A 307 -22.95 -11.44 7.37
C ASP A 307 -22.36 -11.55 8.78
N SER A 308 -21.07 -11.83 8.87
CA SER A 308 -20.35 -12.12 10.09
C SER A 308 -18.84 -11.99 9.89
N ILE A 309 -18.10 -11.86 10.99
CA ILE A 309 -16.63 -11.81 11.00
C ILE A 309 -16.01 -12.96 10.18
N ARG A 310 -16.50 -14.19 10.40
CA ARG A 310 -16.01 -15.38 9.71
C ARG A 310 -16.31 -15.33 8.21
N ALA A 311 -17.51 -14.87 7.83
CA ALA A 311 -17.88 -14.74 6.42
C ALA A 311 -17.03 -13.66 5.72
N SER A 312 -16.80 -12.51 6.37
CA SER A 312 -15.92 -11.46 5.83
C SER A 312 -14.48 -11.94 5.66
N GLN A 313 -13.93 -12.68 6.64
CA GLN A 313 -12.59 -13.28 6.54
C GLN A 313 -12.49 -14.30 5.40
N ALA A 314 -13.51 -15.15 5.21
CA ALA A 314 -13.53 -16.10 4.10
C ALA A 314 -13.56 -15.39 2.75
N LEU A 315 -14.26 -14.25 2.65
CA LEU A 315 -14.26 -13.42 1.45
C LEU A 315 -12.92 -12.71 1.22
N GLN A 316 -12.22 -12.30 2.28
CA GLN A 316 -10.85 -11.77 2.19
C GLN A 316 -9.89 -12.81 1.61
N GLN A 317 -9.88 -14.04 2.14
CA GLN A 317 -9.05 -15.13 1.61
C GLN A 317 -9.35 -15.42 0.13
N LYS A 318 -10.63 -15.46 -0.23
CA LYS A 318 -11.04 -15.63 -1.63
C LYS A 318 -10.61 -14.46 -2.51
N HIS A 319 -10.56 -13.25 -1.97
CA HIS A 319 -10.07 -12.08 -2.70
C HIS A 319 -8.56 -12.15 -2.92
N GLU A 320 -7.79 -12.59 -1.93
CA GLU A 320 -6.34 -12.85 -2.07
C GLU A 320 -6.05 -13.88 -3.18
N GLU A 321 -6.88 -14.93 -3.32
CA GLU A 321 -6.78 -15.88 -4.44
C GLU A 321 -7.01 -15.20 -5.81
N ILE A 322 -7.96 -14.27 -5.89
CA ILE A 322 -8.25 -13.51 -7.11
C ILE A 322 -7.12 -12.52 -7.42
N GLU A 323 -6.60 -11.82 -6.42
CA GLU A 323 -5.44 -10.92 -6.55
C GLU A 323 -4.20 -11.67 -7.04
N SER A 324 -3.97 -12.90 -6.57
CA SER A 324 -2.88 -13.75 -7.06
C SER A 324 -3.02 -14.04 -8.55
N GLN A 325 -4.24 -14.37 -9.03
CA GLN A 325 -4.49 -14.61 -10.46
C GLN A 325 -4.27 -13.34 -11.31
N HIS A 326 -4.70 -12.18 -10.82
CA HIS A 326 -4.45 -10.91 -11.51
C HIS A 326 -2.98 -10.52 -11.51
N SER A 327 -2.24 -10.86 -10.44
CA SER A 327 -0.81 -10.59 -10.32
C SER A 327 0.01 -11.32 -11.39
N GLU A 328 -0.39 -12.53 -11.79
CA GLU A 328 0.22 -13.24 -12.92
C GLU A 328 0.07 -12.45 -14.22
N TRP A 329 -1.12 -11.90 -14.50
CA TRP A 329 -1.34 -11.04 -15.66
C TRP A 329 -0.63 -9.69 -15.57
N PHE A 330 -0.49 -9.13 -14.37
CA PHE A 330 0.31 -7.92 -14.15
C PHE A 330 1.82 -8.16 -14.35
N ALA A 331 2.32 -9.37 -14.13
CA ALA A 331 3.69 -9.72 -14.52
C ALA A 331 3.86 -9.71 -16.05
N VAL A 332 2.91 -10.32 -16.78
CA VAL A 332 2.88 -10.30 -18.26
C VAL A 332 2.78 -8.86 -18.77
N TYR A 333 2.00 -8.00 -18.12
CA TYR A 333 1.93 -6.56 -18.42
C TYR A 333 3.30 -5.88 -18.37
N VAL A 334 4.08 -6.11 -17.31
CA VAL A 334 5.41 -5.52 -17.14
C VAL A 334 6.37 -6.02 -18.22
N GLU A 335 6.36 -7.32 -18.52
CA GLU A 335 7.18 -7.92 -19.57
C GLU A 335 6.84 -7.35 -20.96
N LEU A 336 5.56 -7.19 -21.28
CA LEU A 336 5.11 -6.61 -22.54
C LEU A 336 5.51 -5.14 -22.66
N ASN A 337 5.39 -4.36 -21.59
CA ASN A 337 5.86 -2.98 -21.59
C ASN A 337 7.37 -2.87 -21.80
N GLN A 338 8.16 -3.80 -21.25
CA GLN A 338 9.60 -3.83 -21.48
C GLN A 338 9.92 -4.14 -22.96
N GLN A 339 9.20 -5.08 -23.57
CA GLN A 339 9.35 -5.41 -25.00
C GLN A 339 8.94 -4.23 -25.89
N ILE A 340 7.81 -3.57 -25.58
CA ILE A 340 7.37 -2.37 -26.29
C ILE A 340 8.42 -1.25 -26.15
N ALA A 341 8.94 -1.01 -24.95
CA ALA A 341 9.97 0.01 -24.72
C ALA A 341 11.26 -0.27 -25.51
N ALA A 342 11.69 -1.54 -25.59
CA ALA A 342 12.84 -1.94 -26.39
C ALA A 342 12.61 -1.62 -27.88
N LEU A 343 11.43 -1.91 -28.43
CA LEU A 343 11.08 -1.58 -29.82
C LEU A 343 11.00 -0.07 -30.06
N LEU A 344 10.44 0.69 -29.12
CA LEU A 344 10.38 2.15 -29.21
C LEU A 344 11.79 2.79 -29.20
N SER A 345 12.73 2.20 -28.46
CA SER A 345 14.12 2.67 -28.42
C SER A 345 14.88 2.48 -29.73
N ALA A 346 14.42 1.59 -30.61
CA ALA A 346 15.05 1.33 -31.90
C ALA A 346 14.85 2.44 -32.94
N GLY A 347 13.95 3.41 -32.70
CA GLY A 347 13.90 4.68 -33.44
C GLY A 347 13.07 4.71 -34.74
N ASP A 348 12.22 3.72 -34.98
CA ASP A 348 11.39 3.67 -36.19
C ASP A 348 10.01 4.33 -35.97
N GLU A 349 9.70 5.41 -36.69
CA GLU A 349 8.46 6.19 -36.52
C GLU A 349 7.17 5.46 -36.96
N GLU A 350 7.26 4.53 -37.91
CA GLU A 350 6.10 3.91 -38.55
C GLU A 350 5.25 3.07 -37.58
N ASP A 351 5.90 2.31 -36.69
CA ASP A 351 5.21 1.47 -35.70
C ASP A 351 4.99 2.21 -34.36
N LEU A 352 5.45 3.45 -34.23
CA LEU A 352 5.40 4.24 -32.98
C LEU A 352 3.96 4.43 -32.50
N MET A 353 3.03 4.68 -33.43
CA MET A 353 1.62 4.93 -33.10
C MET A 353 0.92 3.65 -32.64
N GLU A 354 1.17 2.52 -33.31
CA GLU A 354 0.59 1.21 -32.97
C GLU A 354 1.11 0.70 -31.62
N LEU A 355 2.43 0.76 -31.40
CA LEU A 355 3.05 0.38 -30.13
C LEU A 355 2.55 1.23 -28.96
N LYS A 356 2.43 2.55 -29.15
CA LYS A 356 1.86 3.45 -28.13
C LYS A 356 0.38 3.15 -27.87
N GLY A 357 -0.40 2.83 -28.91
CA GLY A 357 -1.79 2.41 -28.78
C GLY A 357 -1.94 1.14 -27.93
N LEU A 358 -1.12 0.12 -28.21
CA LEU A 358 -1.08 -1.13 -27.43
C LEU A 358 -0.66 -0.87 -25.98
N GLN A 359 0.40 -0.07 -25.78
CA GLN A 359 0.87 0.31 -24.44
C GLN A 359 -0.21 1.03 -23.63
N GLN A 360 -0.94 1.96 -24.26
CA GLN A 360 -2.01 2.70 -23.60
C GLN A 360 -3.18 1.78 -23.23
N GLN A 361 -3.66 0.96 -24.18
CA GLN A 361 -4.74 0.00 -23.94
C GLN A 361 -4.41 -0.95 -22.79
N LEU A 362 -3.20 -1.50 -22.81
CA LEU A 362 -2.72 -2.41 -21.78
C LEU A 362 -2.65 -1.71 -20.40
N SER A 363 -2.11 -0.49 -20.36
CA SER A 363 -2.05 0.30 -19.13
C SER A 363 -3.45 0.64 -18.60
N ASP A 364 -4.37 1.08 -19.46
CA ASP A 364 -5.73 1.44 -19.08
C ASP A 364 -6.46 0.26 -18.42
N VAL A 365 -6.38 -0.93 -19.00
CA VAL A 365 -7.03 -2.12 -18.46
C VAL A 365 -6.36 -2.57 -17.15
N CYS A 366 -5.02 -2.60 -17.10
CA CYS A 366 -4.30 -3.01 -15.89
C CYS A 366 -4.55 -2.06 -14.70
N TYR A 367 -4.45 -0.75 -14.90
CA TYR A 367 -4.73 0.23 -13.85
C TYR A 367 -6.19 0.19 -13.40
N ARG A 368 -7.12 -0.01 -14.32
CA ARG A 368 -8.55 -0.16 -13.99
C ARG A 368 -8.78 -1.39 -13.11
N GLN A 369 -8.23 -2.55 -13.47
CA GLN A 369 -8.36 -3.76 -12.64
C GLN A 369 -7.67 -3.62 -11.29
N ALA A 370 -6.46 -3.06 -11.24
CA ALA A 370 -5.74 -2.80 -9.99
C ALA A 370 -6.56 -1.92 -9.04
N SER A 371 -7.16 -0.84 -9.55
CA SER A 371 -8.02 0.03 -8.75
C SER A 371 -9.27 -0.67 -8.21
N GLN A 372 -9.85 -1.60 -8.98
CA GLN A 372 -11.03 -2.37 -8.55
C GLN A 372 -10.66 -3.41 -7.49
N LEU A 373 -9.51 -4.07 -7.61
CA LEU A 373 -8.97 -4.98 -6.61
C LEU A 373 -8.73 -4.24 -5.29
N GLU A 374 -7.97 -3.14 -5.33
CA GLU A 374 -7.68 -2.32 -4.15
C GLU A 374 -8.96 -1.81 -3.47
N PHE A 375 -9.90 -1.30 -4.27
CA PHE A 375 -11.20 -0.87 -3.75
C PHE A 375 -11.94 -2.02 -3.05
N ARG A 376 -11.96 -3.21 -3.65
CA ARG A 376 -12.61 -4.39 -3.10
C ARG A 376 -11.95 -4.87 -1.80
N GLN A 377 -10.63 -4.86 -1.74
CA GLN A 377 -9.86 -5.17 -0.54
C GLN A 377 -10.23 -4.23 0.62
N ASN A 378 -10.28 -2.91 0.35
CA ASN A 378 -10.66 -1.89 1.33
C ASN A 378 -12.09 -2.08 1.86
N VAL A 379 -13.02 -2.44 0.97
CA VAL A 379 -14.41 -2.77 1.35
C VAL A 379 -14.47 -3.99 2.27
N LEU A 380 -13.72 -5.05 1.95
CA LEU A 380 -13.69 -6.27 2.77
C LEU A 380 -13.06 -6.02 4.14
N GLN A 381 -11.99 -5.24 4.18
CA GLN A 381 -11.35 -4.85 5.43
C GLN A 381 -12.30 -4.02 6.31
N SER A 382 -12.98 -3.04 5.72
CA SER A 382 -13.96 -2.20 6.42
C SER A 382 -15.14 -3.04 6.94
N ALA A 383 -15.62 -4.02 6.16
CA ALA A 383 -16.66 -4.95 6.58
C ALA A 383 -16.21 -5.85 7.74
N TYR A 384 -14.99 -6.39 7.68
CA TYR A 384 -14.42 -7.18 8.76
C TYR A 384 -14.35 -6.36 10.07
N GLU A 385 -13.85 -5.13 9.99
CA GLU A 385 -13.75 -4.23 11.14
C GLU A 385 -15.11 -3.81 11.71
N PHE A 386 -16.10 -3.57 10.85
CA PHE A 386 -17.48 -3.31 11.24
C PHE A 386 -18.04 -4.49 12.05
N HIS A 387 -17.91 -5.70 11.53
CA HIS A 387 -18.39 -6.93 12.18
C HIS A 387 -17.66 -7.23 13.49
N MET A 388 -16.36 -6.98 13.56
CA MET A 388 -15.58 -7.08 14.80
C MET A 388 -16.10 -6.11 15.87
N THR A 389 -16.36 -4.86 15.50
CA THR A 389 -16.92 -3.86 16.42
C THR A 389 -18.35 -4.20 16.84
N ALA A 390 -19.18 -4.73 15.93
CA ALA A 390 -20.53 -5.19 16.26
C ALA A 390 -20.51 -6.35 17.27
N GLN A 391 -19.58 -7.31 17.10
CA GLN A 391 -19.41 -8.41 18.04
C GLN A 391 -18.91 -7.94 19.41
N ASP A 392 -17.94 -7.04 19.45
CA ASP A 392 -17.44 -6.47 20.72
C ASP A 392 -18.57 -5.74 21.46
N LEU A 393 -19.32 -4.87 20.78
CA LEU A 393 -20.47 -4.19 21.35
C LEU A 393 -21.53 -5.18 21.87
N SER A 394 -21.82 -6.25 21.12
CA SER A 394 -22.70 -7.32 21.57
C SER A 394 -22.23 -7.93 22.89
N GLN A 395 -20.93 -8.23 23.03
CA GLN A 395 -20.37 -8.78 24.27
C GLN A 395 -20.43 -7.77 25.42
N GLN A 396 -20.18 -6.49 25.16
CA GLN A 396 -20.34 -5.43 26.16
C GLN A 396 -21.79 -5.33 26.65
N LEU A 397 -22.76 -5.43 25.73
CA LEU A 397 -24.20 -5.44 26.06
C LEU A 397 -24.59 -6.69 26.86
N ASP A 398 -24.05 -7.87 26.55
CA ASP A 398 -24.26 -9.08 27.36
C ASP A 398 -23.68 -8.92 28.78
N GLY A 399 -22.48 -8.35 28.89
CA GLY A 399 -21.85 -8.04 30.16
C GLY A 399 -22.58 -6.96 30.97
N LEU A 400 -23.25 -6.02 30.32
CA LEU A 400 -24.13 -5.04 30.95
C LEU A 400 -25.41 -5.71 31.43
N LEU A 401 -26.06 -6.51 30.60
CA LEU A 401 -27.26 -7.26 30.96
C LEU A 401 -27.01 -8.17 32.17
N GLY A 402 -25.86 -8.85 32.23
CA GLY A 402 -25.46 -9.66 33.38
C GLY A 402 -25.41 -8.86 34.69
N MET A 403 -24.90 -7.62 34.67
CA MET A 403 -24.90 -6.75 35.84
C MET A 403 -26.29 -6.27 36.26
N LEU A 404 -27.16 -6.02 35.28
CA LEU A 404 -28.53 -5.58 35.53
C LEU A 404 -29.38 -6.69 36.14
N CYS A 405 -29.13 -7.93 35.74
CA CYS A 405 -29.81 -9.14 36.21
C CYS A 405 -29.20 -9.75 37.49
N ALA A 406 -27.99 -9.37 37.90
CA ALA A 406 -27.38 -9.88 39.12
C ALA A 406 -28.20 -9.49 40.37
N ASP A 407 -28.18 -10.27 41.44
CA ASP A 407 -28.79 -9.85 42.71
C ASP A 407 -27.86 -8.88 43.45
N VAL A 408 -28.40 -7.80 44.04
CA VAL A 408 -27.64 -6.98 44.98
C VAL A 408 -27.84 -7.58 46.38
N ALA A 409 -26.82 -8.30 46.87
CA ALA A 409 -26.78 -8.62 48.30
C ALA A 409 -26.41 -7.34 49.07
N PRO A 410 -27.26 -6.81 49.96
CA PRO A 410 -27.02 -5.56 50.68
C PRO A 410 -25.98 -5.76 51.78
N ALA A 411 -24.69 -5.88 51.42
CA ALA A 411 -23.59 -6.04 52.38
C ALA A 411 -23.25 -4.71 53.08
N ASP A 412 -22.85 -3.69 52.31
CA ASP A 412 -22.71 -2.31 52.80
C ASP A 412 -23.05 -1.29 51.69
N GLY A 413 -23.22 -0.02 52.07
CA GLY A 413 -23.53 1.06 51.13
C GLY A 413 -22.37 1.43 50.18
N ALA A 414 -21.12 1.26 50.60
CA ALA A 414 -19.94 1.57 49.79
C ALA A 414 -19.75 0.57 48.63
N ALA A 415 -19.98 -0.72 48.86
CA ALA A 415 -19.96 -1.75 47.83
C ALA A 415 -21.06 -1.52 46.77
N ILE A 416 -22.23 -1.06 47.18
CA ILE A 416 -23.32 -0.68 46.26
C ILE A 416 -22.91 0.56 45.45
N GLN A 417 -22.32 1.58 46.08
CA GLN A 417 -21.78 2.75 45.38
C GLN A 417 -20.70 2.37 44.36
N GLN A 418 -19.79 1.45 44.70
CA GLN A 418 -18.78 0.95 43.77
C GLN A 418 -19.41 0.21 42.59
N THR A 419 -20.42 -0.63 42.84
CA THR A 419 -21.17 -1.32 41.78
C THR A 419 -21.91 -0.33 40.89
N LEU A 420 -22.45 0.75 41.47
CA LEU A 420 -23.14 1.81 40.73
C LEU A 420 -22.17 2.56 39.82
N LYS A 421 -20.99 2.92 40.34
CA LYS A 421 -19.91 3.54 39.55
C LYS A 421 -19.48 2.64 38.39
N HIS A 422 -19.31 1.34 38.65
CA HIS A 422 -18.95 0.38 37.59
C HIS A 422 -20.05 0.27 36.52
N LEU A 423 -21.32 0.30 36.91
CA LEU A 423 -22.45 0.31 35.98
C LEU A 423 -22.39 1.58 35.09
N GLU A 424 -22.13 2.75 35.66
CA GLU A 424 -22.00 4.01 34.93
C GLU A 424 -20.82 4.01 33.95
N GLU A 425 -19.68 3.43 34.34
CA GLU A 425 -18.52 3.26 33.46
C GLU A 425 -18.84 2.34 32.27
N LYS A 426 -19.52 1.21 32.51
CA LYS A 426 -19.95 0.32 31.43
C LYS A 426 -20.94 0.98 30.47
N LEU A 427 -21.86 1.82 30.96
CA LEU A 427 -22.79 2.55 30.09
C LEU A 427 -22.06 3.51 29.16
N LYS A 428 -21.06 4.24 29.66
CA LYS A 428 -20.21 5.10 28.83
C LYS A 428 -19.43 4.29 27.79
N SER A 429 -18.91 3.13 28.18
CA SER A 429 -18.23 2.20 27.26
C SER A 429 -19.16 1.76 26.12
N VAL A 430 -20.37 1.30 26.45
CA VAL A 430 -21.38 0.86 25.47
C VAL A 430 -21.78 2.00 24.53
N GLU A 431 -21.98 3.23 25.03
CA GLU A 431 -22.26 4.39 24.18
C GLU A 431 -21.12 4.68 23.20
N SER A 432 -19.87 4.67 23.68
CA SER A 432 -18.70 4.90 22.82
C SER A 432 -18.50 3.80 21.77
N ALA A 433 -18.74 2.54 22.13
CA ALA A 433 -18.64 1.39 21.23
C ALA A 433 -19.74 1.43 20.16
N LEU A 434 -20.96 1.83 20.52
CA LEU A 434 -22.04 2.05 19.57
C LEU A 434 -21.76 3.20 18.60
N GLN A 435 -21.19 4.31 19.09
CA GLN A 435 -20.77 5.41 18.22
C GLN A 435 -19.68 4.96 17.22
N THR A 436 -18.70 4.19 17.70
CA THR A 436 -17.66 3.58 16.82
C THR A 436 -18.28 2.64 15.79
N LEU A 437 -19.28 1.83 16.16
CA LEU A 437 -20.00 0.96 15.23
C LEU A 437 -20.69 1.76 14.12
N ARG A 438 -21.34 2.88 14.47
CA ARG A 438 -22.00 3.77 13.49
C ARG A 438 -21.02 4.41 12.54
N GLU A 439 -19.87 4.87 13.03
CA GLU A 439 -18.82 5.47 12.19
C GLU A 439 -18.27 4.46 11.18
N LYS A 440 -17.98 3.23 11.64
CA LYS A 440 -17.55 2.14 10.76
C LYS A 440 -18.63 1.71 9.77
N GLY A 441 -19.88 1.61 10.23
CA GLY A 441 -21.03 1.29 9.39
C GLY A 441 -21.26 2.35 8.31
N GLN A 442 -21.17 3.64 8.65
CA GLN A 442 -21.30 4.73 7.70
C GLN A 442 -20.17 4.74 6.68
N ALA A 443 -18.91 4.59 7.12
CA ALA A 443 -17.76 4.50 6.21
C ALA A 443 -17.91 3.35 5.21
N LEU A 444 -18.42 2.19 5.67
CA LEU A 444 -18.69 1.05 4.81
C LEU A 444 -19.83 1.32 3.82
N LEU A 445 -20.91 1.99 4.26
CA LEU A 445 -22.02 2.40 3.38
C LEU A 445 -21.58 3.40 2.31
N ASP A 446 -20.70 4.34 2.65
CA ASP A 446 -20.16 5.33 1.71
C ASP A 446 -19.31 4.63 0.64
N GLN A 447 -18.49 3.65 1.03
CA GLN A 447 -17.75 2.82 0.08
C GLN A 447 -18.72 2.05 -0.84
N MET A 448 -19.72 1.37 -0.29
CA MET A 448 -20.71 0.62 -1.09
C MET A 448 -21.47 1.48 -2.09
N SER A 449 -21.76 2.71 -1.73
CA SER A 449 -22.45 3.67 -2.60
C SER A 449 -21.54 4.11 -3.75
N ASN A 450 -20.26 4.36 -3.47
CA ASN A 450 -19.27 4.78 -4.45
C ASN A 450 -18.84 3.65 -5.42
N GLN A 451 -19.01 2.37 -5.04
CA GLN A 451 -18.65 1.22 -5.88
C GLN A 451 -19.33 1.23 -7.26
N THR A 452 -20.54 1.80 -7.35
CA THR A 452 -21.30 1.91 -8.60
C THR A 452 -20.58 2.74 -9.68
N SER A 453 -19.65 3.62 -9.29
CA SER A 453 -18.94 4.52 -10.20
C SER A 453 -17.85 3.83 -11.05
N PHE A 454 -17.46 2.60 -10.72
CA PHE A 454 -16.40 1.88 -11.46
C PHE A 454 -16.91 1.10 -12.68
N SER A 455 -18.23 0.95 -12.85
CA SER A 455 -18.81 0.24 -13.99
C SER A 455 -18.93 1.16 -15.21
N TYR A 456 -17.82 1.39 -15.93
CA TYR A 456 -17.88 2.02 -17.24
C TYR A 456 -18.48 1.04 -18.26
N GLY A 457 -19.77 1.20 -18.56
CA GLY A 457 -20.31 0.85 -19.88
C GLY A 457 -21.14 -0.43 -20.03
N LYS A 458 -21.39 -1.22 -19.00
CA LYS A 458 -22.43 -2.27 -19.04
C LYS A 458 -23.23 -2.30 -17.74
N GLU A 459 -24.46 -1.81 -17.85
CA GLU A 459 -25.49 -1.77 -16.82
C GLU A 459 -25.87 -3.17 -16.33
N VAL A 460 -25.10 -3.71 -15.38
CA VAL A 460 -25.64 -4.61 -14.37
C VAL A 460 -25.14 -4.04 -13.06
N GLY A 461 -25.86 -3.03 -12.55
CA GLY A 461 -25.62 -2.55 -11.20
C GLY A 461 -25.72 -3.75 -10.27
N VAL A 462 -24.60 -4.15 -9.68
CA VAL A 462 -24.65 -5.05 -8.54
C VAL A 462 -25.51 -4.31 -7.51
N GLU A 463 -26.71 -4.81 -7.26
CA GLU A 463 -27.59 -4.23 -6.26
C GLU A 463 -26.97 -4.50 -4.89
N ASN A 464 -26.14 -3.57 -4.43
CA ASN A 464 -25.59 -3.54 -3.06
C ASN A 464 -26.69 -3.43 -1.99
N LYS A 465 -27.96 -3.47 -2.37
CA LYS A 465 -29.14 -3.35 -1.51
C LYS A 465 -29.11 -4.36 -0.37
N GLU A 466 -28.79 -5.64 -0.64
CA GLU A 466 -28.74 -6.65 0.41
C GLU A 466 -27.66 -6.34 1.46
N ASN A 467 -26.46 -5.90 1.02
CA ASN A 467 -25.38 -5.50 1.92
C ASN A 467 -25.76 -4.23 2.72
N ILE A 468 -26.37 -3.25 2.06
CA ILE A 468 -26.81 -1.98 2.69
C ILE A 468 -27.88 -2.28 3.75
N ASP A 469 -28.90 -3.05 3.39
CA ASP A 469 -29.98 -3.45 4.30
C ASP A 469 -29.41 -4.25 5.49
N HIS A 470 -28.43 -5.12 5.26
CA HIS A 470 -27.74 -5.87 6.31
C HIS A 470 -26.95 -4.96 7.28
N ILE A 471 -26.17 -4.01 6.77
CA ILE A 471 -25.41 -3.05 7.61
C ILE A 471 -26.37 -2.24 8.48
N HIS A 472 -27.47 -1.74 7.90
CA HIS A 472 -28.51 -1.05 8.66
C HIS A 472 -29.14 -1.95 9.73
N SER A 473 -29.50 -3.19 9.40
CA SER A 473 -30.07 -4.16 10.33
C SER A 473 -29.15 -4.40 11.53
N VAL A 474 -27.85 -4.60 11.33
CA VAL A 474 -26.90 -4.83 12.43
C VAL A 474 -26.80 -3.60 13.35
N MET A 475 -26.75 -2.40 12.78
CA MET A 475 -26.72 -1.16 13.58
C MET A 475 -28.02 -0.94 14.36
N GLU A 476 -29.17 -1.18 13.74
CA GLU A 476 -30.48 -1.08 14.38
C GLU A 476 -30.66 -2.12 15.50
N ASP A 477 -30.21 -3.36 15.28
CA ASP A 477 -30.26 -4.42 16.28
C ASP A 477 -29.41 -4.08 17.51
N MET A 478 -28.19 -3.56 17.31
CA MET A 478 -27.33 -3.12 18.41
C MET A 478 -27.93 -1.92 19.17
N GLN A 479 -28.52 -0.96 18.44
CA GLN A 479 -29.24 0.17 19.04
C GLN A 479 -30.42 -0.30 19.90
N LEU A 480 -31.22 -1.24 19.39
CA LEU A 480 -32.39 -1.76 20.09
C LEU A 480 -31.97 -2.55 21.34
N ARG A 481 -30.89 -3.32 21.27
CA ARG A 481 -30.33 -4.01 22.44
C ARG A 481 -29.82 -3.04 23.50
N LYS A 482 -29.16 -1.94 23.10
CA LYS A 482 -28.77 -0.86 24.00
C LYS A 482 -29.99 -0.27 24.70
N GLN A 483 -31.03 0.10 23.95
CA GLN A 483 -32.25 0.68 24.51
C GLN A 483 -32.89 -0.24 25.57
N ARG A 484 -32.97 -1.56 25.30
CA ARG A 484 -33.48 -2.54 26.28
C ARG A 484 -32.66 -2.57 27.57
N CYS A 485 -31.33 -2.43 27.45
CA CYS A 485 -30.47 -2.35 28.63
C CYS A 485 -30.70 -1.05 29.40
N GLU A 486 -30.87 0.08 28.71
CA GLU A 486 -31.13 1.39 29.33
C GLU A 486 -32.42 1.42 30.15
N ASP A 487 -33.51 0.83 29.63
CA ASP A 487 -34.77 0.73 30.37
C ASP A 487 -34.61 -0.03 31.70
N MET A 488 -33.74 -1.04 31.73
CA MET A 488 -33.41 -1.81 32.93
C MET A 488 -32.43 -1.07 33.87
N VAL A 489 -31.51 -0.28 33.31
CA VAL A 489 -30.54 0.54 34.04
C VAL A 489 -31.25 1.52 34.95
N ASP A 490 -32.29 2.20 34.48
CA ASP A 490 -32.96 3.22 35.28
C ASP A 490 -33.61 2.63 36.54
N VAL A 491 -34.30 1.50 36.39
CA VAL A 491 -34.87 0.75 37.51
C VAL A 491 -33.77 0.27 38.46
N ARG A 492 -32.66 -0.24 37.91
CA ARG A 492 -31.54 -0.77 38.69
C ARG A 492 -30.82 0.34 39.46
N ARG A 493 -30.52 1.46 38.80
CA ARG A 493 -29.90 2.67 39.38
C ARG A 493 -30.76 3.21 40.51
N LEU A 494 -32.07 3.36 40.31
CA LEU A 494 -32.98 3.83 41.35
C LEU A 494 -32.94 2.93 42.58
N LYS A 495 -33.02 1.60 42.40
CA LYS A 495 -32.93 0.65 43.52
C LYS A 495 -31.59 0.78 44.25
N MET A 496 -30.47 0.86 43.55
CA MET A 496 -29.15 1.00 44.16
C MET A 496 -29.00 2.31 44.92
N LEU A 497 -29.48 3.44 44.37
CA LEU A 497 -29.48 4.73 45.07
C LEU A 497 -30.35 4.70 46.32
N GLN A 498 -31.54 4.09 46.26
CA GLN A 498 -32.39 3.88 47.42
C GLN A 498 -31.72 3.01 48.49
N MET A 499 -30.96 1.99 48.10
CA MET A 499 -30.18 1.18 49.04
C MET A 499 -29.07 1.99 49.70
N VAL A 500 -28.31 2.78 48.92
CA VAL A 500 -27.29 3.69 49.47
C VAL A 500 -27.91 4.67 50.46
N GLN A 501 -29.06 5.26 50.11
CA GLN A 501 -29.78 6.16 51.00
C GLN A 501 -30.27 5.45 52.27
N LEU A 502 -30.71 4.19 52.16
CA LEU A 502 -31.12 3.38 53.31
C LEU A 502 -29.97 3.22 54.30
N PHE A 503 -28.78 2.82 53.83
CA PHE A 503 -27.58 2.74 54.66
C PHE A 503 -27.24 4.06 55.31
N LYS A 504 -27.35 5.17 54.56
CA LYS A 504 -27.03 6.49 55.08
C LYS A 504 -28.01 6.93 56.17
N CYS A 505 -29.31 6.71 55.98
CA CYS A 505 -30.32 7.00 57.00
C CYS A 505 -30.10 6.19 58.28
N GLU A 506 -29.71 4.91 58.18
CA GLU A 506 -29.43 4.07 59.35
C GLU A 506 -28.18 4.52 60.12
N GLU A 507 -27.12 4.90 59.40
CA GLU A 507 -25.90 5.48 59.96
C GLU A 507 -26.21 6.80 60.68
N ASP A 508 -26.87 7.73 59.98
CA ASP A 508 -27.18 9.06 60.50
C ASP A 508 -28.19 8.99 61.67
N ALA A 509 -29.14 8.06 61.64
CA ALA A 509 -30.06 7.85 62.76
C ALA A 509 -29.33 7.32 63.99
N SER A 510 -28.35 6.44 63.79
CA SER A 510 -27.49 5.96 64.88
C SER A 510 -26.64 7.10 65.45
N GLN A 511 -26.12 7.98 64.58
CA GLN A 511 -25.37 9.16 65.01
C GLN A 511 -26.25 10.16 65.79
N ALA A 512 -27.52 10.33 65.42
CA ALA A 512 -28.47 11.16 66.17
C ALA A 512 -28.71 10.64 67.60
N VAL A 513 -28.68 9.31 67.81
CA VAL A 513 -28.72 8.71 69.16
C VAL A 513 -27.49 9.11 69.97
N GLU A 514 -26.30 9.05 69.38
CA GLU A 514 -25.05 9.44 70.06
C GLU A 514 -25.06 10.93 70.41
N TRP A 515 -25.46 11.81 69.48
CA TRP A 515 -25.57 13.26 69.74
C TRP A 515 -26.56 13.59 70.86
N LEU A 516 -27.70 12.92 70.92
CA LEU A 516 -28.63 13.08 72.05
C LEU A 516 -28.02 12.59 73.36
N GLY A 517 -27.23 11.52 73.31
CA GLY A 517 -26.47 11.03 74.47
C GLY A 517 -25.45 12.06 74.96
N GLU A 518 -24.73 12.70 74.06
CA GLU A 518 -23.79 13.80 74.36
C GLU A 518 -24.51 15.02 74.96
N LEU A 519 -25.69 15.37 74.43
CA LEU A 519 -26.52 16.45 74.98
C LEU A 519 -27.04 16.10 76.38
N LEU A 520 -27.49 14.87 76.61
CA LEU A 520 -27.88 14.39 77.95
C LEU A 520 -26.70 14.46 78.93
N ASP A 521 -25.51 14.05 78.49
CA ASP A 521 -24.30 14.09 79.32
C ASP A 521 -23.91 15.54 79.67
N ALA A 522 -23.96 16.45 78.69
CA ALA A 522 -23.74 17.87 78.93
C ALA A 522 -24.77 18.46 79.90
N LEU A 523 -26.05 18.08 79.76
CA LEU A 523 -27.11 18.53 80.66
C LEU A 523 -26.85 18.12 82.11
N LEU A 524 -26.38 16.90 82.34
CA LEU A 524 -26.09 16.38 83.67
C LEU A 524 -24.79 16.95 84.25
N LYS A 525 -23.74 17.09 83.44
CA LYS A 525 -22.38 17.37 83.93
C LYS A 525 -21.93 18.82 83.84
N THR A 526 -22.53 19.64 82.98
CA THR A 526 -22.08 21.03 82.77
C THR A 526 -23.17 22.02 83.11
N HIS A 527 -24.41 21.69 82.77
CA HIS A 527 -25.58 22.48 83.12
C HIS A 527 -26.01 22.14 84.55
N ILE A 528 -25.29 22.67 85.53
CA ILE A 528 -25.55 22.44 86.97
C ILE A 528 -25.99 23.73 87.67
N ARG A 529 -25.34 24.85 87.35
CA ARG A 529 -25.62 26.16 87.96
C ARG A 529 -27.08 26.59 87.80
N LEU A 530 -27.61 27.22 88.85
CA LEU A 530 -28.97 27.77 88.94
C LEU A 530 -29.02 29.31 88.91
N GLY A 531 -27.86 29.98 88.95
CA GLY A 531 -27.73 31.43 88.97
C GLY A 531 -27.66 32.00 90.38
N ASP A 532 -26.93 33.09 90.55
CA ASP A 532 -26.71 33.74 91.85
C ASP A 532 -27.75 34.83 92.13
N ASP A 533 -28.49 35.30 91.12
CA ASP A 533 -29.56 36.31 91.22
C ASP A 533 -30.69 36.06 90.20
N SER A 534 -31.81 36.79 90.32
CA SER A 534 -33.00 36.64 89.48
C SER A 534 -32.69 36.85 88.00
N GLN A 535 -31.78 37.77 87.68
CA GLN A 535 -31.44 38.09 86.29
C GLN A 535 -30.57 36.99 85.67
N GLU A 536 -29.58 36.48 86.38
CA GLU A 536 -28.76 35.35 85.92
C GLU A 536 -29.61 34.09 85.75
N THR A 537 -30.52 33.79 86.70
CA THR A 537 -31.43 32.65 86.58
C THR A 537 -32.36 32.79 85.38
N LYS A 538 -32.89 33.98 85.08
CA LYS A 538 -33.67 34.23 83.85
C LYS A 538 -32.85 33.96 82.59
N VAL A 539 -31.60 34.41 82.54
CA VAL A 539 -30.69 34.12 81.42
C VAL A 539 -30.42 32.62 81.30
N LEU A 540 -30.28 31.90 82.42
CA LEU A 540 -30.11 30.45 82.43
C LEU A 540 -31.36 29.70 81.96
N LEU A 541 -32.56 30.17 82.31
CA LEU A 541 -33.84 29.66 81.78
C LEU A 541 -33.92 29.82 80.26
N GLU A 542 -33.57 30.99 79.73
CA GLU A 542 -33.54 31.22 78.28
C GLU A 542 -32.52 30.33 77.57
N LYS A 543 -31.31 30.17 78.13
CA LYS A 543 -30.28 29.26 77.60
C LYS A 543 -30.73 27.81 77.66
N HIS A 544 -31.37 27.41 78.75
CA HIS A 544 -31.91 26.06 78.91
C HIS A 544 -32.98 25.78 77.86
N LYS A 545 -33.94 26.68 77.65
CA LYS A 545 -34.95 26.55 76.59
C LYS A 545 -34.32 26.33 75.21
N LYS A 546 -33.35 27.16 74.83
CA LYS A 546 -32.62 27.00 73.55
C LYS A 546 -31.89 25.67 73.45
N PHE A 547 -31.33 25.18 74.56
CA PHE A 547 -30.67 23.87 74.60
C PHE A 547 -31.65 22.71 74.42
N VAL A 548 -32.84 22.80 75.03
CA VAL A 548 -33.94 21.84 74.81
C VAL A 548 -34.41 21.86 73.36
N ASP A 549 -34.54 23.03 72.75
CA ASP A 549 -34.92 23.17 71.34
C ASP A 549 -33.92 22.47 70.41
N VAL A 550 -32.62 22.55 70.71
CA VAL A 550 -31.57 21.82 69.97
C VAL A 550 -31.76 20.31 70.12
N ALA A 551 -31.95 19.81 71.34
CA ALA A 551 -32.15 18.39 71.59
C ALA A 551 -33.43 17.86 70.93
N GLN A 552 -34.53 18.60 71.01
CA GLN A 552 -35.79 18.28 70.31
C GLN A 552 -35.55 18.17 68.81
N SER A 553 -34.82 19.12 68.22
CA SER A 553 -34.48 19.10 66.79
C SER A 553 -33.64 17.88 66.41
N THR A 554 -32.66 17.50 67.25
CA THR A 554 -31.85 16.29 67.05
C THR A 554 -32.69 15.01 67.14
N TYR A 555 -33.63 14.95 68.08
CA TYR A 555 -34.58 13.83 68.21
C TYR A 555 -35.51 13.72 67.01
N ASP A 556 -36.10 14.85 66.58
CA ASP A 556 -36.98 14.88 65.42
C ASP A 556 -36.23 14.52 64.14
N TYR A 557 -34.98 14.96 64.00
CA TYR A 557 -34.11 14.52 62.90
C TYR A 557 -33.90 13.00 62.90
N GLY A 558 -33.52 12.40 64.03
CA GLY A 558 -33.39 10.95 64.17
C GLY A 558 -34.69 10.19 63.84
N ARG A 559 -35.85 10.73 64.25
CA ARG A 559 -37.16 10.15 63.90
C ARG A 559 -37.48 10.22 62.42
N GLN A 560 -37.21 11.35 61.78
CA GLN A 560 -37.42 11.53 60.34
C GLN A 560 -36.55 10.57 59.53
N LEU A 561 -35.30 10.38 59.92
CA LEU A 561 -34.41 9.39 59.30
C LEU A 561 -34.95 7.97 59.42
N LEU A 562 -35.40 7.57 60.61
CA LEU A 562 -35.98 6.23 60.82
C LEU A 562 -37.30 6.04 60.05
N GLN A 563 -38.11 7.09 59.90
CA GLN A 563 -39.29 7.05 59.04
C GLN A 563 -38.89 6.89 57.56
N ALA A 564 -37.86 7.59 57.09
CA ALA A 564 -37.33 7.42 55.75
C ALA A 564 -36.81 5.99 55.53
N THR A 565 -36.11 5.40 56.50
CA THR A 565 -35.68 3.99 56.48
C THR A 565 -36.87 3.05 56.29
N VAL A 566 -37.99 3.26 56.97
CA VAL A 566 -39.21 2.42 56.79
C VAL A 566 -39.76 2.53 55.37
N VAL A 567 -39.86 3.75 54.82
CA VAL A 567 -40.34 3.97 53.44
C VAL A 567 -39.41 3.33 52.42
N LEU A 568 -38.09 3.45 52.61
CA LEU A 568 -37.08 2.84 51.75
C LEU A 568 -37.13 1.31 51.81
N CYS A 569 -37.27 0.71 53.00
CA CYS A 569 -37.44 -0.73 53.15
C CYS A 569 -38.69 -1.24 52.44
N GLN A 570 -39.81 -0.49 52.49
CA GLN A 570 -41.02 -0.83 51.74
C GLN A 570 -40.81 -0.76 50.23
N SER A 571 -40.18 0.31 49.73
CA SER A 571 -39.85 0.49 48.31
C SER A 571 -38.95 -0.63 47.78
N LEU A 572 -37.93 -0.99 48.55
CA LEU A 572 -36.94 -2.02 48.21
C LEU A 572 -37.41 -3.45 48.51
N ARG A 573 -38.52 -3.62 49.22
CA ARG A 573 -39.01 -4.90 49.74
C ARG A 573 -37.98 -5.63 50.61
N CYS A 574 -37.18 -4.87 51.36
CA CYS A 574 -36.23 -5.42 52.32
C CYS A 574 -36.99 -5.85 53.58
N THR A 575 -37.30 -7.14 53.71
CA THR A 575 -37.99 -7.69 54.89
C THR A 575 -37.06 -7.97 56.07
N THR A 576 -35.75 -8.06 55.83
CA THR A 576 -34.75 -8.56 56.79
C THR A 576 -33.85 -7.48 57.40
N ARG A 577 -33.95 -6.22 56.97
CA ARG A 577 -33.16 -5.12 57.55
C ARG A 577 -33.86 -4.54 58.77
N SER A 578 -33.40 -4.96 59.95
CA SER A 578 -33.84 -4.37 61.21
C SER A 578 -32.84 -3.28 61.64
N SER A 579 -33.11 -2.04 61.29
CA SER A 579 -32.74 -0.90 62.15
C SER A 579 -33.57 -0.90 63.46
N GLY A 580 -34.10 -2.06 63.85
CA GLY A 580 -35.15 -2.24 64.84
C GLY A 580 -34.73 -1.78 66.22
N ASP A 581 -33.43 -1.79 66.51
CA ASP A 581 -32.88 -1.37 67.80
C ASP A 581 -32.61 0.14 67.88
N THR A 582 -32.43 0.83 66.73
CA THR A 582 -32.12 2.27 66.72
C THR A 582 -33.30 3.10 67.21
N LEU A 583 -34.54 2.76 66.84
CA LEU A 583 -35.74 3.48 67.30
C LEU A 583 -35.96 3.37 68.83
N PRO A 584 -35.90 2.17 69.45
CA PRO A 584 -35.91 2.02 70.90
C PRO A 584 -34.78 2.80 71.58
N ARG A 585 -33.55 2.78 71.05
CA ARG A 585 -32.41 3.54 71.59
C ARG A 585 -32.68 5.04 71.55
N LEU A 586 -33.14 5.56 70.41
CA LEU A 586 -33.50 6.97 70.25
C LEU A 586 -34.58 7.40 71.25
N ASN A 587 -35.64 6.61 71.38
CA ASN A 587 -36.71 6.88 72.33
C ASN A 587 -36.26 6.77 73.80
N ARG A 588 -35.31 5.88 74.10
CA ARG A 588 -34.74 5.75 75.45
C ARG A 588 -33.97 7.00 75.83
N VAL A 589 -33.00 7.41 75.02
CA VAL A 589 -32.17 8.60 75.29
C VAL A 589 -33.03 9.86 75.34
N TRP A 590 -34.02 9.97 74.45
CA TRP A 590 -34.95 11.10 74.48
C TRP A 590 -35.75 11.19 75.79
N LYS A 591 -36.32 10.08 76.26
CA LYS A 591 -37.04 10.07 77.55
C LYS A 591 -36.13 10.41 78.72
N GLN A 592 -34.89 9.93 78.71
CA GLN A 592 -33.89 10.30 79.73
C GLN A 592 -33.58 11.80 79.68
N PHE A 593 -33.43 12.36 78.48
CA PHE A 593 -33.24 13.80 78.28
C PHE A 593 -34.44 14.61 78.78
N THR A 594 -35.68 14.25 78.41
CA THR A 594 -36.89 14.98 78.81
C THR A 594 -37.03 15.03 80.33
N VAL A 595 -36.93 13.89 81.02
CA VAL A 595 -37.06 13.85 82.50
C VAL A 595 -35.94 14.66 83.18
N THR A 596 -34.72 14.61 82.64
CA THR A 596 -33.61 15.44 83.14
C THR A 596 -33.85 16.93 82.89
N SER A 597 -34.34 17.27 81.70
CA SER A 597 -34.60 18.65 81.31
C SER A 597 -35.72 19.27 82.12
N ASP A 598 -36.81 18.55 82.32
CA ASP A 598 -37.96 18.99 83.12
C ASP A 598 -37.54 19.21 84.57
N GLU A 599 -36.70 18.33 85.12
CA GLU A 599 -36.16 18.49 86.47
C GLU A 599 -35.26 19.74 86.57
N ARG A 600 -34.39 19.98 85.58
CA ARG A 600 -33.56 21.21 85.56
C ARG A 600 -34.42 22.46 85.42
N GLN A 601 -35.43 22.44 84.54
CA GLN A 601 -36.36 23.55 84.35
C GLN A 601 -37.05 23.88 85.67
N HIS A 602 -37.55 22.87 86.39
CA HIS A 602 -38.18 23.06 87.69
C HIS A 602 -37.23 23.68 88.72
N ARG A 603 -35.97 23.21 88.79
CA ARG A 603 -34.94 23.81 89.67
C ARG A 603 -34.65 25.27 89.32
N LEU A 604 -34.59 25.61 88.04
CA LEU A 604 -34.37 26.98 87.59
C LEU A 604 -35.58 27.88 87.86
N GLU A 605 -36.81 27.39 87.70
CA GLU A 605 -38.03 28.13 88.03
C GLU A 605 -38.15 28.39 89.54
N MET A 606 -37.86 27.37 90.36
CA MET A 606 -37.79 27.52 91.82
C MET A 606 -36.71 28.51 92.24
N ALA A 607 -35.51 28.44 91.63
CA ALA A 607 -34.45 29.42 91.86
C ALA A 607 -34.86 30.83 91.45
N SER A 608 -35.58 30.98 90.34
CA SER A 608 -36.07 32.30 89.88
C SER A 608 -37.11 32.88 90.84
N ALA A 609 -38.03 32.05 91.35
CA ALA A 609 -39.01 32.47 92.35
C ALA A 609 -38.32 32.88 93.65
N PHE A 610 -37.40 32.04 94.15
CA PHE A 610 -36.59 32.31 95.34
C PHE A 610 -35.82 33.63 95.24
N HIS A 611 -35.04 33.80 94.17
CA HIS A 611 -34.23 35.02 94.00
C HIS A 611 -35.09 36.27 93.80
N THR A 612 -36.22 36.17 93.10
CA THR A 612 -37.12 37.32 92.92
C THR A 612 -37.77 37.74 94.24
N ALA A 613 -38.21 36.78 95.05
CA ALA A 613 -38.75 37.05 96.38
C ALA A 613 -37.68 37.63 97.32
N ALA A 614 -36.48 37.03 97.35
CA ALA A 614 -35.37 37.51 98.16
C ALA A 614 -34.90 38.92 97.74
N GLU A 615 -34.80 39.21 96.44
CA GLU A 615 -34.42 40.53 95.92
C GLU A 615 -35.45 41.61 96.27
N LYS A 616 -36.74 41.26 96.28
CA LYS A 616 -37.81 42.19 96.69
C LYS A 616 -37.58 42.67 98.13
N ILE A 617 -37.32 41.73 99.04
CA ILE A 617 -37.04 42.02 100.47
C ILE A 617 -35.73 42.82 100.62
N VAL A 618 -34.66 42.41 99.93
CA VAL A 618 -33.34 43.05 100.09
C VAL A 618 -33.30 44.48 99.55
N ARG A 619 -34.03 44.77 98.45
CA ARG A 619 -34.12 46.10 97.83
C ARG A 619 -34.95 47.08 98.67
N GLU A 620 -35.91 46.59 99.42
CA GLU A 620 -36.76 47.42 100.28
C GLU A 620 -35.93 47.94 101.47
N SER A 621 -35.89 49.28 101.63
CA SER A 621 -35.14 49.95 102.69
C SER A 621 -36.06 50.12 103.90
N PRO A 622 -35.66 49.67 105.10
CA PRO A 622 -36.51 49.72 106.30
C PRO A 622 -36.75 51.15 106.84
N GLU A 623 -36.15 52.18 106.26
CA GLU A 623 -36.18 53.55 106.79
C GLU A 623 -37.51 54.31 106.57
N LEU A 624 -38.50 53.73 105.88
CA LEU A 624 -39.83 54.33 105.69
C LEU A 624 -40.92 53.36 106.14
N ALA A 625 -41.71 53.74 107.15
CA ALA A 625 -42.83 52.95 107.69
C ALA A 625 -43.87 52.53 106.64
N GLU A 626 -44.05 53.32 105.57
CA GLU A 626 -44.93 52.98 104.44
C GLU A 626 -44.39 51.84 103.55
N LEU A 627 -43.19 51.30 103.83
CA LEU A 627 -42.53 50.25 103.07
C LEU A 627 -42.14 49.02 103.91
N LEU A 628 -42.77 48.82 105.08
CA LEU A 628 -42.59 47.59 105.87
C LEU A 628 -42.99 46.35 105.05
N VAL A 629 -42.10 45.37 105.00
CA VAL A 629 -42.30 44.13 104.24
C VAL A 629 -43.18 43.19 105.06
N ASP A 630 -44.20 42.62 104.44
CA ASP A 630 -45.10 41.65 105.09
C ASP A 630 -44.33 40.42 105.61
N VAL A 631 -44.65 39.96 106.82
CA VAL A 631 -44.10 38.72 107.42
C VAL A 631 -44.33 37.52 106.49
N GLU A 632 -45.45 37.50 105.77
CA GLU A 632 -45.76 36.47 104.78
C GLU A 632 -44.68 36.37 103.68
N ALA A 633 -44.01 37.47 103.33
CA ALA A 633 -42.96 37.48 102.31
C ALA A 633 -41.65 36.82 102.80
N TYR A 634 -41.31 36.98 104.08
CA TYR A 634 -40.15 36.30 104.68
C TYR A 634 -40.39 34.78 104.74
N GLU A 635 -41.58 34.35 105.16
CA GLU A 635 -41.98 32.94 105.15
C GLU A 635 -42.00 32.36 103.72
N GLU A 636 -42.42 33.15 102.72
CA GLU A 636 -42.36 32.76 101.31
C GLU A 636 -40.91 32.48 100.87
N VAL A 637 -39.96 33.37 101.17
CA VAL A 637 -38.55 33.13 100.83
C VAL A 637 -37.99 31.90 101.55
N GLU A 638 -38.32 31.71 102.82
CA GLU A 638 -37.85 30.55 103.59
C GLU A 638 -38.39 29.24 103.02
N THR A 639 -39.68 29.20 102.66
CA THR A 639 -40.32 28.02 102.07
C THR A 639 -39.76 27.71 100.68
N LEU A 640 -39.57 28.72 99.83
CA LEU A 640 -38.94 28.57 98.51
C LEU A 640 -37.49 28.10 98.63
N GLY A 641 -36.71 28.68 99.55
CA GLY A 641 -35.30 28.35 99.79
C GLY A 641 -35.11 26.91 100.29
N LYS A 642 -35.88 26.49 101.31
CA LYS A 642 -35.87 25.10 101.79
C LYS A 642 -36.30 24.11 100.71
N GLY A 643 -37.38 24.42 100.00
CA GLY A 643 -37.85 23.59 98.89
C GLY A 643 -36.81 23.43 97.78
N LEU A 644 -36.08 24.49 97.45
CA LEU A 644 -35.00 24.44 96.47
C LEU A 644 -33.80 23.61 96.95
N LEU A 645 -33.39 23.77 98.21
CA LEU A 645 -32.33 22.97 98.84
C LEU A 645 -32.66 21.48 98.86
N ASP A 646 -33.89 21.12 99.22
CA ASP A 646 -34.36 19.73 99.19
C ASP A 646 -34.28 19.18 97.76
N ARG A 647 -34.75 19.95 96.77
CA ARG A 647 -34.75 19.54 95.36
C ARG A 647 -33.36 19.35 94.78
N LEU A 648 -32.37 20.12 95.22
CA LEU A 648 -30.97 19.94 94.81
C LEU A 648 -30.44 18.53 95.10
N THR A 649 -30.91 17.91 96.19
CA THR A 649 -30.47 16.57 96.63
C THR A 649 -31.21 15.41 95.96
N VAL A 650 -32.31 15.68 95.27
CA VAL A 650 -33.13 14.65 94.62
C VAL A 650 -32.46 14.19 93.31
N PRO A 651 -32.25 12.88 93.09
CA PRO A 651 -31.79 12.38 91.80
C PRO A 651 -32.87 12.47 90.72
N VAL A 652 -32.44 12.56 89.47
CA VAL A 652 -33.29 12.31 88.30
C VAL A 652 -33.44 10.80 88.16
N ILE A 653 -34.68 10.30 88.19
CA ILE A 653 -34.98 8.88 88.01
C ILE A 653 -35.34 8.62 86.55
N PHE A 654 -34.52 7.84 85.85
CA PHE A 654 -34.77 7.46 84.48
C PHE A 654 -35.87 6.39 84.36
N PRO A 655 -36.50 6.22 83.18
CA PRO A 655 -37.57 5.23 82.98
C PRO A 655 -37.18 3.77 83.23
N ASP A 656 -35.88 3.47 83.22
CA ASP A 656 -35.34 2.14 83.55
C ASP A 656 -35.02 1.96 85.05
N GLY A 657 -35.31 2.97 85.87
CA GLY A 657 -35.05 2.99 87.31
C GLY A 657 -33.64 3.42 87.69
N SER A 658 -32.78 3.76 86.73
CA SER A 658 -31.45 4.30 87.05
C SER A 658 -31.53 5.73 87.56
N GLU A 659 -30.69 6.04 88.55
CA GLU A 659 -30.61 7.37 89.17
C GLU A 659 -29.43 8.15 88.58
N GLN A 660 -29.64 9.42 88.27
CA GLN A 660 -28.62 10.36 87.83
C GLN A 660 -28.68 11.64 88.65
N PHE A 661 -27.52 12.25 88.91
CA PHE A 661 -27.41 13.50 89.65
C PHE A 661 -26.87 14.60 88.74
N PHE A 662 -27.28 15.85 89.02
CA PHE A 662 -26.68 17.02 88.38
C PHE A 662 -25.32 17.31 89.01
N GLY A 663 -24.27 17.16 88.20
CA GLY A 663 -22.90 17.44 88.61
C GLY A 663 -22.37 16.51 89.67
N SER A 664 -21.24 16.91 90.23
CA SER A 664 -20.64 16.24 91.36
C SER A 664 -21.32 16.66 92.68
N PRO A 665 -21.15 15.88 93.76
CA PRO A 665 -21.53 16.32 95.10
C PRO A 665 -20.97 17.69 95.49
N GLY A 666 -19.78 18.07 94.97
CA GLY A 666 -19.20 19.39 95.19
C GLY A 666 -19.96 20.52 94.51
N ASP A 667 -20.47 20.31 93.30
CA ASP A 667 -21.26 21.30 92.57
C ASP A 667 -22.63 21.52 93.23
N MET A 668 -23.23 20.44 93.74
CA MET A 668 -24.47 20.49 94.52
C MET A 668 -24.26 21.24 95.84
N ALA A 669 -23.16 20.96 96.55
CA ALA A 669 -22.82 21.64 97.79
C ALA A 669 -22.58 23.15 97.58
N SER A 670 -21.87 23.52 96.51
CA SER A 670 -21.63 24.92 96.14
C SER A 670 -22.93 25.67 95.84
N SER A 671 -23.86 25.05 95.10
CA SER A 671 -25.16 25.65 94.80
C SER A 671 -26.00 25.81 96.07
N ALA A 672 -25.98 24.80 96.94
CA ALA A 672 -26.69 24.83 98.21
C ALA A 672 -26.13 25.90 99.17
N GLU A 673 -24.82 26.15 99.14
CA GLU A 673 -24.20 27.20 99.95
C GLU A 673 -24.64 28.60 99.49
N SER A 674 -24.65 28.87 98.19
CA SER A 674 -25.14 30.15 97.64
C SER A 674 -26.58 30.46 98.05
N ILE A 675 -27.45 29.44 98.05
CA ILE A 675 -28.85 29.57 98.52
C ILE A 675 -28.89 29.86 100.03
N ARG A 676 -28.13 29.13 100.85
CA ARG A 676 -28.07 29.35 102.31
C ARG A 676 -27.55 30.75 102.66
N GLU A 677 -26.53 31.23 101.98
CA GLU A 677 -26.01 32.58 102.14
C GLU A 677 -27.09 33.63 101.83
N ARG A 678 -27.84 33.44 100.75
CA ARG A 678 -28.94 34.34 100.39
C ARG A 678 -30.08 34.31 101.41
N MET A 679 -30.47 33.13 101.91
CA MET A 679 -31.47 33.00 102.97
C MET A 679 -31.02 33.73 104.25
N LYS A 680 -29.74 33.62 104.61
CA LYS A 680 -29.17 34.32 105.76
C LYS A 680 -29.27 35.84 105.62
N LEU A 681 -29.01 36.40 104.44
CA LEU A 681 -29.16 37.84 104.18
C LEU A 681 -30.61 38.33 104.35
N VAL A 682 -31.58 37.50 103.98
CA VAL A 682 -33.01 37.81 104.17
C VAL A 682 -33.39 37.76 105.65
N GLU A 683 -32.86 36.79 106.41
CA GLU A 683 -33.07 36.71 107.86
C GLU A 683 -32.43 37.90 108.61
N GLU A 684 -31.24 38.34 108.19
CA GLU A 684 -30.61 39.55 108.71
C GLU A 684 -31.48 40.80 108.45
N LYS A 685 -32.14 40.87 107.29
CA LYS A 685 -33.10 41.94 106.96
C LYS A 685 -34.37 41.89 107.81
N ARG A 686 -34.89 40.68 108.06
CA ARG A 686 -36.04 40.46 108.96
C ARG A 686 -35.75 41.00 110.35
N PHE A 687 -34.59 40.64 110.91
CA PHE A 687 -34.18 41.12 112.24
C PHE A 687 -34.05 42.64 112.29
N LEU A 688 -33.48 43.27 111.26
CA LEU A 688 -33.38 44.73 111.17
C LEU A 688 -34.75 45.42 111.05
N GLN A 689 -35.72 44.78 110.38
CA GLN A 689 -37.09 45.29 110.30
C GLN A 689 -37.80 45.14 111.66
N GLU A 690 -37.67 44.00 112.34
CA GLU A 690 -38.20 43.82 113.70
C GLU A 690 -37.60 44.86 114.68
N GLU A 691 -36.30 45.16 114.56
CA GLU A 691 -35.66 46.26 115.32
C GLU A 691 -36.21 47.65 114.95
N ALA A 692 -36.54 47.90 113.67
CA ALA A 692 -37.09 49.18 113.21
C ALA A 692 -38.57 49.35 113.60
N GLU A 693 -39.38 48.29 113.51
CA GLU A 693 -40.76 48.24 114.01
C GLU A 693 -40.81 48.51 115.51
N GLN A 694 -39.95 47.86 116.30
CA GLN A 694 -39.84 48.15 117.74
C GLN A 694 -39.49 49.61 118.01
N ARG A 695 -38.57 50.22 117.24
CA ARG A 695 -38.25 51.65 117.39
C ARG A 695 -39.39 52.58 117.00
N LEU A 696 -40.16 52.25 115.98
CA LEU A 696 -41.34 53.04 115.57
C LEU A 696 -42.47 52.91 116.59
N GLU A 697 -42.72 51.71 117.13
CA GLU A 697 -43.65 51.52 118.25
C GLU A 697 -43.21 52.36 119.46
N GLU A 698 -41.91 52.37 119.79
CA GLU A 698 -41.35 53.25 120.83
C GLU A 698 -41.53 54.75 120.51
N GLU A 699 -41.32 55.19 119.27
CA GLU A 699 -41.52 56.60 118.84
C GLU A 699 -43.01 57.01 118.80
N GLU A 700 -43.92 56.15 118.33
CA GLU A 700 -45.37 56.40 118.35
C GLU A 700 -45.91 56.43 119.78
N GLU A 701 -45.47 55.53 120.66
CA GLU A 701 -45.82 55.59 122.09
C GLU A 701 -45.31 56.89 122.72
N GLU A 702 -44.12 57.39 122.35
CA GLU A 702 -43.62 58.70 122.78
C GLU A 702 -44.42 59.89 122.20
N GLU A 703 -44.85 59.83 120.94
CA GLU A 703 -45.61 60.90 120.27
C GLU A 703 -47.09 60.95 120.71
N GLU A 704 -47.73 59.79 120.91
CA GLU A 704 -49.09 59.68 121.47
C GLU A 704 -49.09 60.15 122.94
N ALA A 705 -48.05 59.79 123.71
CA ALA A 705 -47.82 60.35 125.04
C ALA A 705 -47.57 61.87 125.02
N ALA A 706 -47.04 62.44 123.93
CA ALA A 706 -46.87 63.89 123.79
C ALA A 706 -48.18 64.61 123.39
N LEU A 707 -49.03 63.99 122.56
CA LEU A 707 -50.31 64.55 122.08
C LEU A 707 -51.45 64.47 123.12
N GLU A 708 -51.44 63.48 124.02
CA GLU A 708 -52.37 63.46 125.16
C GLU A 708 -52.10 64.58 126.18
N VAL A 709 -50.99 65.30 126.02
CA VAL A 709 -50.61 66.45 126.85
C VAL A 709 -50.84 67.77 126.08
N GLU A 710 -52.08 68.03 125.65
CA GLU A 710 -52.54 69.43 125.53
C GLU A 710 -53.73 69.73 126.47
N PRO A 711 -53.67 70.83 127.23
CA PRO A 711 -54.31 70.89 128.53
C PRO A 711 -55.68 71.57 128.42
N ARG A 712 -56.72 70.90 128.92
CA ARG A 712 -58.01 71.55 129.21
C ARG A 712 -58.04 72.00 130.67
N GLU A 713 -57.85 73.30 130.91
CA GLU A 713 -58.52 74.05 132.00
C GLU A 713 -58.50 75.58 131.73
N SER A 714 -59.55 76.09 131.05
CA SER A 714 -60.33 77.29 131.44
C SER A 714 -61.50 77.52 130.48
#